data_AF-A0A967CVB8-F1
#
_entry.id   AF-A0A967CVB8-F1
#
_cell.length_a   1.000
_cell.length_b   1.000
_cell.length_c   1.000
_cell.angle_alpha   90.00
_cell.angle_beta   90.00
_cell.angle_gamma   90.00
#
_symmetry.space_group_name_H-M   'P 1'
#
loop_
_entity.id
_entity.type
_entity.pdbx_description
1 polymer ?
#
loop_
_entity_poly.entity_id
_entity_poly.type
_entity_poly.pdbx_seq_one_letter_code
_entity_poly.pdbx_strand_id
1 'polypeptide(L)'
;MAAPSTLHRSLELAGTLPALMVAADRVAATVIQGVHGRRRVGQGDAFWQYRPYRDGDSASQIDWRQSARSRHLFVRETEWEAAASVWLWRDASPSMQYASLKNIDTKAVRGELITLALASLLADAGERVAVLGGSMRPTSGRVAVRRVAETLFDETRDPTRVQPSLPPMVPLPAHGTIVLVSDWLDPLEKIEAIVRYYASVGVRGHIVQVLDPAEEDLPFDGHVKFEGLEAEGQHTIRRVEAVRTAYGARLAAQRDGLQRLALIPPLPKLVRFPAIRLLVGLEPTEQTPMKMPWWLLLLRLLLAAALILAVAKPLLNPQADLPGRGPLLLVIDDGWSSAPGWITRVAHAERLIQRAERGGRTVLLMGTAPAPIDQSATRRGALRPDEIRTTLRAFRPKPWPTDRAAAAAELDQMQVDPSAYVVWLSDGLEDEGAARLTERLRRFDGLQVVVPDQASTPLLLLPPVAEGRDLKVRALRPAADGPRKVAVQAADEQGRVVARIDVDFAATATQGEGVLPAPAELRNRMARLDIEAQGGAGSAILLDERHRRRPVAIMGERATAGGQPLLQEVYFLERALDPYVSLSIGDLDTVLTRNTAVLLIPDGAVPSTNDREEIAKWIERGGVAVRFAGANLAAGGDTLVPTRLRLGDRALGGVMSWGEPTALAEFPANSPFLGIPVPKDVRISQQVLAEPTPDLAEKTWARLADGTPLVTAEKRGQGYLVLVHTTANTGWSNLSLSGLFVNMLQRLVTLSRGVAGDGVNKALKPWRTLDGFGRLGAPPAGAQILPADAAETFKPKPTTPPGLYGDENAQVAFNIGGRVGAPTPLALPSGVSIDKLSEGGETDLSRWFLLAALVLLLADLLISLWLRGLLPRAVRLGRATAAAAALLLAVLASPPEAGAQQQTAPPQRPQFQPQPAPPAGQATRDRAAVPALSVEQALKGSLDTRLAYILTGDKEVDDISKAGLEGLSEILRNRTSVEPADPVGLDLERDEPRLYPFIYWPVTSTQPALSPRAAAALDRYLRTGGIIFIDTRDQQLSFDRPAGGNPDLKRLLAGVETPPLIAMPPDHVLTRAFYLLSDMPGRWQGGKIWIESGGGRVNDGVTTIIIGANDYAGAWAVDQRGRGLMPVTPGGETQREMAFRVGVNLVMLALTGNYKDDQVHLPDIMQRLRR
;
A
#
# COMPACT_ATOMS: atom_id res chain seq x y z
N MET A 1 2.04 -2.94 45.71
CA MET A 1 2.46 -2.09 44.58
C MET A 1 3.98 -2.08 44.50
N ALA A 2 4.58 -2.88 43.60
CA ALA A 2 5.99 -2.81 43.11
C ALA A 2 6.27 -3.96 42.10
N ALA A 3 5.43 -4.12 41.08
CA ALA A 3 5.49 -5.22 40.09
C ALA A 3 5.74 -4.79 38.63
N PRO A 4 5.33 -3.58 38.17
CA PRO A 4 5.62 -3.15 36.80
C PRO A 4 7.10 -2.79 36.57
N SER A 5 7.81 -2.38 37.63
CA SER A 5 9.15 -1.80 37.49
C SER A 5 10.22 -2.82 37.11
N THR A 6 10.07 -4.11 37.41
CA THR A 6 11.10 -5.13 37.14
C THR A 6 11.00 -5.70 35.73
N LEU A 7 9.79 -5.88 35.19
CA LEU A 7 9.57 -6.23 33.77
C LEU A 7 9.91 -5.04 32.87
N HIS A 8 9.59 -3.81 33.30
CA HIS A 8 9.99 -2.59 32.60
C HIS A 8 11.51 -2.38 32.68
N ARG A 9 12.15 -2.62 33.84
CA ARG A 9 13.62 -2.64 33.97
C ARG A 9 14.25 -3.73 33.14
N SER A 10 13.69 -4.93 33.05
CA SER A 10 14.27 -6.02 32.26
C SER A 10 14.15 -5.75 30.76
N LEU A 11 13.07 -5.10 30.32
CA LEU A 11 12.92 -4.59 28.94
C LEU A 11 13.81 -3.35 28.66
N GLU A 12 14.00 -2.44 29.62
CA GLU A 12 14.96 -1.32 29.55
C GLU A 12 16.44 -1.80 29.58
N LEU A 13 16.76 -2.83 30.38
CA LEU A 13 18.09 -3.45 30.47
C LEU A 13 18.38 -4.33 29.25
N ALA A 14 17.38 -5.04 28.72
CA ALA A 14 17.48 -5.71 27.43
C ALA A 14 17.72 -4.71 26.29
N GLY A 15 17.14 -3.50 26.37
CA GLY A 15 17.40 -2.40 25.44
C GLY A 15 18.76 -1.71 25.58
N THR A 16 19.52 -1.95 26.66
CA THR A 16 20.80 -1.27 26.95
C THR A 16 22.03 -2.18 26.96
N LEU A 17 21.89 -3.46 26.60
CA LEU A 17 23.01 -4.41 26.53
C LEU A 17 23.21 -5.00 25.11
N PRO A 18 23.73 -4.20 24.16
CA PRO A 18 24.10 -4.67 22.82
C PRO A 18 25.03 -5.89 22.85
N ALA A 19 25.87 -6.04 23.87
CA ALA A 19 26.78 -7.17 24.01
C ALA A 19 26.06 -8.50 24.31
N LEU A 20 24.92 -8.48 25.01
CA LEU A 20 24.11 -9.68 25.27
C LEU A 20 23.20 -10.01 24.09
N MET A 21 22.65 -9.00 23.39
CA MET A 21 22.02 -9.22 22.07
C MET A 21 23.02 -9.81 21.09
N VAL A 22 24.26 -9.32 21.02
CA VAL A 22 25.31 -9.86 20.12
C VAL A 22 25.82 -11.23 20.57
N ALA A 23 25.92 -11.50 21.89
CA ALA A 23 26.31 -12.81 22.40
C ALA A 23 25.21 -13.86 22.19
N ALA A 24 23.95 -13.46 22.34
CA ALA A 24 22.81 -14.33 22.19
C ALA A 24 22.43 -14.48 20.69
N ASP A 25 22.67 -13.47 19.84
CA ASP A 25 22.71 -13.59 18.37
C ASP A 25 23.85 -14.50 17.91
N ARG A 26 25.01 -14.49 18.57
CA ARG A 26 26.11 -15.45 18.29
C ARG A 26 25.74 -16.87 18.71
N VAL A 27 25.10 -17.06 19.86
CA VAL A 27 24.64 -18.39 20.32
C VAL A 27 23.49 -18.90 19.44
N ALA A 28 22.54 -18.06 19.08
CA ALA A 28 21.46 -18.38 18.13
C ALA A 28 22.01 -18.65 16.72
N ALA A 29 22.98 -17.87 16.24
CA ALA A 29 23.66 -18.10 14.96
C ALA A 29 24.48 -19.39 14.94
N THR A 30 24.91 -19.91 16.10
CA THR A 30 25.61 -21.19 16.21
C THR A 30 24.65 -22.39 16.18
N VAL A 31 23.35 -22.19 16.43
CA VAL A 31 22.30 -23.23 16.32
C VAL A 31 21.68 -23.28 14.91
N ILE A 32 21.96 -22.31 14.03
CA ILE A 32 21.48 -22.25 12.63
C ILE A 32 22.21 -23.20 11.66
N GLN A 33 23.27 -23.91 12.08
CA GLN A 33 23.86 -24.97 11.24
C GLN A 33 23.29 -26.35 11.58
N GLY A 34 22.02 -26.58 11.22
CA GLY A 34 21.37 -27.82 11.63
C GLY A 34 20.10 -28.25 10.91
N VAL A 35 19.75 -27.75 9.71
CA VAL A 35 18.65 -28.35 8.95
C VAL A 35 19.02 -28.46 7.47
N HIS A 36 19.58 -29.61 7.09
CA HIS A 36 19.54 -30.07 5.70
C HIS A 36 18.30 -30.96 5.50
N GLY A 37 17.39 -30.45 4.68
CA GLY A 37 16.82 -31.14 3.53
C GLY A 37 16.65 -32.66 3.63
N ARG A 38 15.47 -33.08 4.08
CA ARG A 38 14.78 -34.22 3.47
C ARG A 38 13.40 -33.76 3.04
N ARG A 39 13.31 -33.28 1.80
CA ARG A 39 12.05 -33.05 1.09
C ARG A 39 11.23 -34.33 1.06
N ARG A 40 10.30 -34.45 2.00
CA ARG A 40 9.18 -35.37 1.98
C ARG A 40 7.92 -34.52 1.97
N VAL A 41 6.89 -35.00 1.29
CA VAL A 41 5.53 -34.45 1.38
C VAL A 41 5.15 -34.43 2.87
N GLY A 42 4.81 -33.26 3.40
CA GLY A 42 4.49 -33.09 4.82
C GLY A 42 4.06 -31.67 5.15
N GLN A 43 3.58 -31.45 6.37
CA GLN A 43 3.00 -30.17 6.78
C GLN A 43 4.11 -29.13 7.06
N GLY A 44 4.24 -28.13 6.20
CA GLY A 44 4.93 -26.87 6.52
C GLY A 44 4.48 -25.75 5.57
N ASP A 45 5.24 -24.67 5.44
CA ASP A 45 4.70 -23.41 4.89
C ASP A 45 5.07 -23.17 3.40
N ALA A 46 6.13 -23.81 2.89
CA ALA A 46 6.55 -23.65 1.50
C ALA A 46 5.72 -24.53 0.54
N PHE A 47 5.23 -23.93 -0.55
CA PHE A 47 4.38 -24.58 -1.55
C PHE A 47 5.13 -25.62 -2.40
N TRP A 48 4.58 -26.83 -2.54
CA TRP A 48 5.16 -27.88 -3.40
C TRP A 48 4.36 -28.09 -4.69
N GLN A 49 3.13 -28.61 -4.62
CA GLN A 49 2.27 -28.83 -5.80
C GLN A 49 0.77 -28.88 -5.45
N TYR A 50 -0.08 -28.78 -6.47
CA TYR A 50 -1.53 -29.04 -6.36
C TYR A 50 -1.87 -30.45 -6.84
N ARG A 51 -2.69 -31.18 -6.07
CA ARG A 51 -3.29 -32.43 -6.53
C ARG A 51 -4.80 -32.50 -6.28
N PRO A 52 -5.56 -33.31 -7.03
CA PRO A 52 -6.98 -33.54 -6.74
C PRO A 52 -7.17 -34.12 -5.33
N TYR A 53 -8.20 -33.65 -4.64
CA TYR A 53 -8.67 -34.17 -3.36
C TYR A 53 -9.03 -35.66 -3.49
N ARG A 54 -8.64 -36.46 -2.51
CA ARG A 54 -9.00 -37.88 -2.40
C ARG A 54 -9.65 -38.14 -1.05
N ASP A 55 -10.52 -39.15 -1.00
CA ASP A 55 -11.17 -39.58 0.24
C ASP A 55 -10.10 -39.97 1.27
N GLY A 56 -10.01 -39.19 2.35
CA GLY A 56 -8.98 -39.30 3.40
C GLY A 56 -8.14 -38.03 3.60
N ASP A 57 -8.18 -37.07 2.67
CA ASP A 57 -7.48 -35.79 2.81
C ASP A 57 -8.25 -34.83 3.74
N SER A 58 -7.52 -34.06 4.56
CA SER A 58 -8.12 -33.08 5.47
C SER A 58 -8.63 -31.85 4.72
N ALA A 59 -9.80 -31.34 5.11
CA ALA A 59 -10.38 -30.14 4.52
C ALA A 59 -9.50 -28.88 4.67
N SER A 60 -8.61 -28.85 5.66
CA SER A 60 -7.64 -27.78 5.88
C SER A 60 -6.51 -27.73 4.85
N GLN A 61 -6.27 -28.82 4.12
CA GLN A 61 -5.22 -28.90 3.09
C GLN A 61 -5.75 -28.51 1.70
N ILE A 62 -7.07 -28.31 1.57
CA ILE A 62 -7.69 -27.90 0.31
C ILE A 62 -7.29 -26.46 0.00
N ASP A 63 -6.68 -26.23 -1.17
CA ASP A 63 -6.49 -24.89 -1.69
C ASP A 63 -7.81 -24.40 -2.27
N TRP A 64 -8.54 -23.65 -1.46
CA TRP A 64 -9.84 -23.13 -1.84
C TRP A 64 -9.77 -22.10 -2.97
N ARG A 65 -8.63 -21.43 -3.18
CA ARG A 65 -8.45 -20.46 -4.28
C ARG A 65 -8.31 -21.18 -5.62
N GLN A 66 -7.53 -22.26 -5.66
CA GLN A 66 -7.41 -23.11 -6.83
C GLN A 66 -8.69 -23.93 -7.07
N SER A 67 -9.33 -24.42 -6.00
CA SER A 67 -10.58 -25.17 -6.08
C SER A 67 -11.76 -24.30 -6.53
N ALA A 68 -11.82 -23.01 -6.15
CA ALA A 68 -12.87 -22.09 -6.58
C ALA A 68 -12.86 -21.80 -8.09
N ARG A 69 -11.79 -22.18 -8.80
CA ARG A 69 -11.67 -22.05 -10.27
C ARG A 69 -12.15 -23.30 -11.02
N SER A 70 -12.54 -24.38 -10.33
CA SER A 70 -12.93 -25.66 -10.95
C SER A 70 -14.08 -26.34 -10.20
N ARG A 71 -14.68 -27.40 -10.77
CA ARG A 71 -15.68 -28.25 -10.09
C ARG A 71 -15.05 -29.32 -9.17
N HIS A 72 -13.73 -29.47 -9.18
CA HIS A 72 -12.98 -30.42 -8.36
C HIS A 72 -12.21 -29.70 -7.26
N LEU A 73 -12.16 -30.34 -6.08
CA LEU A 73 -11.36 -29.88 -4.96
C LEU A 73 -9.88 -30.23 -5.18
N PHE A 74 -9.01 -29.26 -4.96
CA PHE A 74 -7.56 -29.40 -5.06
C PHE A 74 -6.93 -29.21 -3.68
N VAL A 75 -5.99 -30.09 -3.34
CA VAL A 75 -5.20 -30.06 -2.12
C VAL A 75 -3.83 -29.46 -2.43
N ARG A 76 -3.39 -28.49 -1.62
CA ARG A 76 -2.05 -27.91 -1.64
C ARG A 76 -1.13 -28.76 -0.80
N GLU A 77 -0.14 -29.39 -1.42
CA GLU A 77 0.93 -30.06 -0.70
C GLU A 77 2.03 -29.04 -0.37
N THR A 78 2.51 -29.05 0.87
CA THR A 78 3.57 -28.16 1.35
C THR A 78 4.84 -28.94 1.76
N GLU A 79 5.93 -28.21 1.99
CA GLU A 79 7.25 -28.73 2.44
C GLU A 79 7.28 -28.77 3.97
N TRP A 80 7.72 -29.89 4.56
CA TRP A 80 7.74 -30.11 6.03
C TRP A 80 8.81 -29.28 6.77
N GLU A 81 8.40 -28.44 7.73
CA GLU A 81 9.31 -27.77 8.69
C GLU A 81 8.91 -28.11 10.14
N ALA A 82 9.84 -28.62 10.95
CA ALA A 82 9.57 -29.04 12.32
C ALA A 82 10.19 -28.05 13.33
N ALA A 83 9.38 -27.21 13.97
CA ALA A 83 9.81 -26.37 15.08
C ALA A 83 10.19 -27.24 16.30
N ALA A 84 11.41 -27.05 16.82
CA ALA A 84 11.90 -27.73 18.01
C ALA A 84 11.24 -27.15 19.27
N SER A 85 11.22 -27.96 20.32
CA SER A 85 10.78 -27.53 21.66
C SER A 85 11.99 -27.40 22.57
N VAL A 86 12.14 -26.24 23.19
CA VAL A 86 13.25 -25.91 24.09
C VAL A 86 12.71 -25.66 25.51
N TRP A 87 13.25 -26.38 26.49
CA TRP A 87 12.95 -26.20 27.91
C TRP A 87 14.04 -25.39 28.59
N LEU A 88 13.64 -24.36 29.33
CA LEU A 88 14.54 -23.47 30.04
C LEU A 88 14.39 -23.67 31.55
N TRP A 89 15.51 -23.68 32.28
CA TRP A 89 15.52 -23.73 33.73
C TRP A 89 16.59 -22.79 34.29
N ARG A 90 16.28 -22.16 35.41
CA ARG A 90 17.16 -21.21 36.09
C ARG A 90 17.20 -21.55 37.57
N ASP A 91 18.38 -21.53 38.15
CA ASP A 91 18.63 -21.72 39.57
C ASP A 91 18.26 -20.49 40.41
N ALA A 92 17.53 -20.74 41.47
CA ALA A 92 16.95 -19.75 42.36
C ALA A 92 17.27 -20.05 43.84
N SER A 93 18.26 -20.90 44.11
CA SER A 93 18.75 -21.19 45.44
C SER A 93 19.35 -19.96 46.15
N PRO A 94 19.54 -20.00 47.48
CA PRO A 94 20.14 -18.89 48.22
C PRO A 94 21.55 -18.50 47.75
N SER A 95 22.37 -19.44 47.24
CA SER A 95 23.70 -19.14 46.70
C SER A 95 23.63 -18.15 45.53
N MET A 96 22.54 -18.20 44.75
CA MET A 96 22.30 -17.31 43.61
C MET A 96 22.02 -15.86 44.04
N GLN A 97 21.67 -15.61 45.31
CA GLN A 97 21.48 -14.24 45.82
C GLN A 97 22.80 -13.54 46.17
N TYR A 98 23.93 -14.24 46.10
CA TYR A 98 25.24 -13.66 46.38
C TYR A 98 25.66 -12.61 45.35
N ALA A 99 26.29 -11.54 45.85
CA ALA A 99 26.99 -10.52 45.08
C ALA A 99 28.16 -9.98 45.93
N SER A 100 29.38 -10.05 45.44
CA SER A 100 30.56 -9.59 46.19
C SER A 100 30.77 -8.08 46.17
N LEU A 101 30.30 -7.42 45.10
CA LEU A 101 30.43 -5.97 44.92
C LEU A 101 29.06 -5.28 44.98
N LYS A 102 29.01 -4.07 45.56
CA LYS A 102 27.75 -3.30 45.66
C LYS A 102 27.22 -2.79 44.31
N ASN A 103 28.04 -2.86 43.25
CA ASN A 103 27.73 -2.34 41.91
C ASN A 103 27.48 -3.44 40.87
N ILE A 104 27.40 -4.70 41.27
CA ILE A 104 27.03 -5.81 40.39
C ILE A 104 25.67 -6.39 40.83
N ASP A 105 24.91 -6.88 39.86
CA ASP A 105 23.70 -7.62 40.13
C ASP A 105 24.02 -8.98 40.76
N THR A 106 23.08 -9.53 41.53
CA THR A 106 23.21 -10.89 42.07
C THR A 106 23.23 -11.92 40.95
N LYS A 107 23.82 -13.10 41.21
CA LYS A 107 23.83 -14.22 40.24
C LYS A 107 22.41 -14.59 39.78
N ALA A 108 21.40 -14.48 40.66
CA ALA A 108 20.00 -14.74 40.38
C ALA A 108 19.43 -13.80 39.31
N VAL A 109 19.68 -12.49 39.44
CA VAL A 109 19.26 -11.49 38.43
C VAL A 109 19.95 -11.75 37.10
N ARG A 110 21.24 -12.10 37.12
CA ARG A 110 21.99 -12.45 35.90
C ARG A 110 21.45 -13.72 35.24
N GLY A 111 21.16 -14.76 36.00
CA GLY A 111 20.59 -16.02 35.51
C GLY A 111 19.19 -15.83 34.91
N GLU A 112 18.36 -14.99 35.54
CA GLU A 112 17.04 -14.62 35.02
C GLU A 112 17.12 -13.84 33.71
N LEU A 113 18.03 -12.87 33.62
CA LEU A 113 18.28 -12.10 32.40
C LEU A 113 18.71 -13.02 31.24
N ILE A 114 19.65 -13.94 31.47
CA ILE A 114 20.11 -14.90 30.45
C ILE A 114 18.95 -15.78 29.99
N THR A 115 18.13 -16.26 30.92
CA THR A 115 16.99 -17.14 30.62
C THR A 115 15.92 -16.41 29.80
N LEU A 116 15.58 -15.17 30.16
CA LEU A 116 14.60 -14.35 29.42
C LEU A 116 15.11 -13.92 28.05
N ALA A 117 16.40 -13.56 27.94
CA ALA A 117 17.01 -13.22 26.66
C ALA A 117 16.98 -14.43 25.70
N LEU A 118 17.31 -15.62 26.19
CA LEU A 118 17.25 -16.85 25.42
C LEU A 118 15.81 -17.20 25.02
N ALA A 119 14.84 -17.03 25.92
CA ALA A 119 13.43 -17.22 25.59
C ALA A 119 12.95 -16.27 24.48
N SER A 120 13.40 -15.01 24.51
CA SER A 120 13.08 -14.03 23.46
C SER A 120 13.62 -14.43 22.11
N LEU A 121 14.91 -14.78 22.04
CA LEU A 121 15.52 -15.17 20.77
C LEU A 121 14.94 -16.45 20.16
N LEU A 122 14.67 -17.45 21.01
CA LEU A 122 14.04 -18.68 20.56
C LEU A 122 12.61 -18.43 20.07
N ALA A 123 11.86 -17.55 20.74
CA ALA A 123 10.52 -17.17 20.32
C ALA A 123 10.50 -16.38 19.00
N ASP A 124 11.46 -15.48 18.78
CA ASP A 124 11.63 -14.72 17.53
C ASP A 124 12.09 -15.63 16.37
N ALA A 125 12.85 -16.69 16.66
CA ALA A 125 13.25 -17.71 15.70
C ALA A 125 12.14 -18.74 15.36
N GLY A 126 10.95 -18.63 15.96
CA GLY A 126 9.82 -19.54 15.71
C GLY A 126 9.85 -20.84 16.52
N GLU A 127 10.80 -21.00 17.44
CA GLU A 127 10.90 -22.17 18.32
C GLU A 127 9.86 -22.12 19.44
N ARG A 128 9.54 -23.30 20.00
CA ARG A 128 8.59 -23.41 21.13
C ARG A 128 9.34 -23.48 22.45
N VAL A 129 9.07 -22.56 23.36
CA VAL A 129 9.78 -22.43 24.65
C VAL A 129 8.86 -22.78 25.82
N ALA A 130 9.40 -23.45 26.85
CA ALA A 130 8.73 -23.72 28.13
C ALA A 130 9.70 -23.63 29.32
N VAL A 131 9.18 -23.38 30.52
CA VAL A 131 9.96 -23.49 31.77
C VAL A 131 9.93 -24.93 32.27
N LEU A 132 11.08 -25.49 32.61
CA LEU A 132 11.21 -26.86 33.13
C LEU A 132 10.54 -26.99 34.50
N GLY A 133 9.63 -27.95 34.66
CA GLY A 133 8.89 -28.14 35.91
C GLY A 133 7.67 -27.21 36.07
N GLY A 134 7.51 -26.22 35.19
CA GLY A 134 6.31 -25.39 35.13
C GLY A 134 5.09 -26.12 34.55
N SER A 135 3.89 -25.63 34.83
CA SER A 135 2.63 -26.18 34.31
C SER A 135 2.37 -25.87 32.83
N MET A 136 3.32 -25.21 32.15
CA MET A 136 3.15 -24.68 30.80
C MET A 136 3.59 -25.66 29.71
N ARG A 137 2.83 -25.71 28.62
CA ARG A 137 3.23 -26.39 27.38
C ARG A 137 4.14 -25.48 26.53
N PRO A 138 5.12 -26.05 25.79
CA PRO A 138 5.96 -25.28 24.87
C PRO A 138 5.13 -24.43 23.90
N THR A 139 5.36 -23.11 23.94
CA THR A 139 4.60 -22.10 23.17
C THR A 139 5.59 -21.25 22.36
N SER A 140 5.18 -20.72 21.20
CA SER A 140 6.01 -19.85 20.34
C SER A 140 5.51 -18.39 20.33
N GLY A 141 6.33 -17.49 19.77
CA GLY A 141 6.00 -16.07 19.59
C GLY A 141 6.06 -15.21 20.87
N ARG A 142 5.69 -13.93 20.77
CA ARG A 142 5.84 -12.93 21.86
C ARG A 142 5.12 -13.31 23.16
N VAL A 143 4.05 -14.10 23.09
CA VAL A 143 3.32 -14.60 24.25
C VAL A 143 4.15 -15.61 25.07
N ALA A 144 5.06 -16.35 24.43
CA ALA A 144 5.94 -17.30 25.11
C ALA A 144 6.88 -16.61 26.10
N VAL A 145 7.51 -15.49 25.71
CA VAL A 145 8.45 -14.73 26.55
C VAL A 145 7.76 -14.20 27.80
N ARG A 146 6.58 -13.59 27.64
CA ARG A 146 5.79 -13.06 28.77
C ARG A 146 5.43 -14.16 29.76
N ARG A 147 4.98 -15.31 29.26
CA ARG A 147 4.60 -16.44 30.11
C ARG A 147 5.80 -17.07 30.83
N VAL A 148 6.95 -17.17 30.17
CA VAL A 148 8.20 -17.61 30.81
C VAL A 148 8.57 -16.66 31.94
N ALA A 149 8.49 -15.34 31.73
CA ALA A 149 8.72 -14.34 32.76
C ALA A 149 7.75 -14.50 33.94
N GLU A 150 6.45 -14.59 33.67
CA GLU A 150 5.42 -14.80 34.72
C GLU A 150 5.71 -16.05 35.56
N THR A 151 6.11 -17.16 34.93
CA THR A 151 6.41 -18.42 35.64
C THR A 151 7.66 -18.30 36.53
N LEU A 152 8.73 -17.68 36.01
CA LEU A 152 9.96 -17.46 36.78
C LEU A 152 9.73 -16.49 37.97
N PHE A 153 8.88 -15.48 37.80
CA PHE A 153 8.52 -14.54 38.87
C PHE A 153 7.66 -15.18 39.96
N ASP A 154 6.72 -16.05 39.59
CA ASP A 154 5.87 -16.76 40.57
C ASP A 154 6.69 -17.72 41.44
N GLU A 155 7.72 -18.38 40.90
CA GLU A 155 8.63 -19.25 41.66
C GLU A 155 9.45 -18.48 42.72
N THR A 156 9.77 -17.21 42.46
CA THR A 156 10.52 -16.35 43.42
C THR A 156 9.66 -15.70 44.52
N ARG A 157 8.33 -15.73 44.40
CA ARG A 157 7.42 -15.00 45.31
C ARG A 157 7.00 -15.76 46.57
N ASP A 158 7.11 -17.09 46.58
CA ASP A 158 6.73 -17.92 47.72
C ASP A 158 7.94 -18.12 48.66
N PRO A 159 8.03 -17.41 49.80
CA PRO A 159 9.18 -17.50 50.71
C PRO A 159 9.22 -18.83 51.48
N THR A 160 8.13 -19.61 51.44
CA THR A 160 8.02 -20.88 52.17
C THR A 160 8.52 -22.08 51.36
N ARG A 161 8.79 -21.87 50.06
CA ARG A 161 9.21 -22.90 49.13
C ARG A 161 10.74 -22.97 49.10
N VAL A 162 11.30 -24.05 49.66
CA VAL A 162 12.75 -24.31 49.56
C VAL A 162 13.10 -24.53 48.09
N GLN A 163 13.90 -23.62 47.52
CA GLN A 163 14.29 -23.70 46.11
C GLN A 163 15.54 -24.59 45.99
N PRO A 164 15.49 -25.70 45.22
CA PRO A 164 16.64 -26.57 45.05
C PRO A 164 17.69 -25.91 44.14
N SER A 165 18.96 -26.11 44.46
CA SER A 165 20.13 -25.73 43.64
C SER A 165 20.27 -26.55 42.34
N LEU A 166 19.47 -27.61 42.20
CA LEU A 166 19.52 -28.54 41.06
C LEU A 166 18.15 -28.66 40.38
N PRO A 167 18.10 -28.82 39.03
CA PRO A 167 16.85 -28.90 38.30
C PRO A 167 16.05 -30.17 38.63
N PRO A 168 14.71 -30.10 38.56
CA PRO A 168 13.87 -31.27 38.76
C PRO A 168 14.05 -32.28 37.63
N MET A 169 13.93 -33.59 37.93
CA MET A 169 13.94 -34.67 36.94
C MET A 169 12.51 -34.93 36.42
N VAL A 170 12.09 -34.19 35.40
CA VAL A 170 10.75 -34.28 34.80
C VAL A 170 10.83 -35.00 33.46
N PRO A 171 9.87 -35.89 33.12
CA PRO A 171 9.87 -36.55 31.82
C PRO A 171 9.65 -35.54 30.68
N LEU A 172 10.59 -35.50 29.74
CA LEU A 172 10.52 -34.67 28.54
C LEU A 172 10.31 -35.53 27.29
N PRO A 173 9.73 -34.98 26.21
CA PRO A 173 9.66 -35.65 24.92
C PRO A 173 11.06 -36.02 24.40
N ALA A 174 11.17 -37.21 23.79
CA ALA A 174 12.40 -37.62 23.12
C ALA A 174 12.79 -36.59 22.04
N HIS A 175 14.08 -36.28 21.94
CA HIS A 175 14.65 -35.26 21.05
C HIS A 175 14.35 -33.79 21.40
N GLY A 176 13.79 -33.52 22.58
CA GLY A 176 13.72 -32.16 23.12
C GLY A 176 15.10 -31.54 23.41
N THR A 177 15.17 -30.21 23.48
CA THR A 177 16.38 -29.48 23.88
C THR A 177 16.18 -28.83 25.24
N ILE A 178 17.16 -28.90 26.15
CA ILE A 178 17.09 -28.28 27.48
C ILE A 178 18.24 -27.30 27.70
N VAL A 179 17.99 -26.16 28.33
CA VAL A 179 19.03 -25.20 28.74
C VAL A 179 18.90 -24.92 30.23
N LEU A 180 19.99 -25.15 30.96
CA LEU A 180 20.03 -25.10 32.41
C LEU A 180 21.04 -24.02 32.87
N VAL A 181 20.58 -23.05 33.67
CA VAL A 181 21.39 -21.90 34.12
C VAL A 181 21.54 -21.93 35.65
N SER A 182 22.76 -22.12 36.17
CA SER A 182 23.08 -22.20 37.61
C SER A 182 24.55 -21.80 37.87
N ASP A 183 24.99 -21.71 39.11
CA ASP A 183 26.41 -21.61 39.48
C ASP A 183 27.16 -22.96 39.45
N TRP A 184 26.43 -24.09 39.44
CA TRP A 184 26.95 -25.46 39.37
C TRP A 184 28.03 -25.78 40.41
N LEU A 185 27.91 -25.23 41.62
CA LEU A 185 28.84 -25.47 42.72
C LEU A 185 28.52 -26.76 43.52
N ASP A 186 27.38 -27.42 43.23
CA ASP A 186 27.04 -28.74 43.78
C ASP A 186 28.07 -29.83 43.40
N PRO A 187 28.21 -30.90 44.20
CA PRO A 187 29.07 -32.04 43.87
C PRO A 187 28.77 -32.63 42.49
N LEU A 188 29.83 -32.91 41.71
CA LEU A 188 29.72 -33.43 40.33
C LEU A 188 28.90 -34.71 40.24
N GLU A 189 28.88 -35.55 41.28
CA GLU A 189 28.13 -36.81 41.31
C GLU A 189 26.62 -36.56 41.23
N LYS A 190 26.11 -35.50 41.87
CA LYS A 190 24.69 -35.12 41.80
C LYS A 190 24.33 -34.55 40.43
N ILE A 191 25.22 -33.73 39.88
CA ILE A 191 25.06 -33.11 38.55
C ILE A 191 25.06 -34.21 37.48
N GLU A 192 25.97 -35.18 37.58
CA GLU A 192 26.05 -36.33 36.70
C GLU A 192 24.74 -37.13 36.66
N ALA A 193 24.10 -37.34 37.82
CA ALA A 193 22.83 -38.07 37.88
C ALA A 193 21.73 -37.40 37.04
N ILE A 194 21.66 -36.06 37.07
CA ILE A 194 20.69 -35.27 36.30
C ILE A 194 21.00 -35.30 34.81
N VAL A 195 22.26 -35.08 34.44
CA VAL A 195 22.70 -35.14 33.04
C VAL A 195 22.45 -36.52 32.46
N ARG A 196 22.77 -37.59 33.23
CA ARG A 196 22.54 -38.98 32.84
C ARG A 196 21.04 -39.29 32.69
N TYR A 197 20.18 -38.75 33.56
CA TYR A 197 18.73 -38.89 33.44
C TYR A 197 18.25 -38.32 32.10
N TYR A 198 18.54 -37.05 31.78
CA TYR A 198 18.08 -36.44 30.53
C TYR A 198 18.73 -37.06 29.27
N ALA A 199 20.01 -37.44 29.36
CA ALA A 199 20.69 -38.18 28.29
C ALA A 199 20.04 -39.55 28.03
N SER A 200 19.54 -40.24 29.06
CA SER A 200 18.86 -41.54 28.92
C SER A 200 17.52 -41.44 28.19
N VAL A 201 16.84 -40.29 28.27
CA VAL A 201 15.57 -40.01 27.58
C VAL A 201 15.81 -39.50 26.15
N GLY A 202 17.07 -39.26 25.76
CA GLY A 202 17.43 -38.77 24.43
C GLY A 202 17.19 -37.27 24.24
N VAL A 203 17.19 -36.51 25.34
CA VAL A 203 17.14 -35.05 25.36
C VAL A 203 18.55 -34.51 25.14
N ARG A 204 18.69 -33.49 24.29
CA ARG A 204 19.96 -32.75 24.11
C ARG A 204 19.94 -31.52 25.00
N GLY A 205 21.08 -31.06 25.51
CA GLY A 205 21.06 -29.91 26.39
C GLY A 205 22.33 -29.09 26.45
N HIS A 206 22.18 -27.89 27.01
CA HIS A 206 23.25 -26.93 27.27
C HIS A 206 23.26 -26.55 28.76
N ILE A 207 24.46 -26.45 29.32
CA ILE A 207 24.72 -26.06 30.70
C ILE A 207 25.38 -24.68 30.68
N VAL A 208 24.81 -23.72 31.41
CA VAL A 208 25.35 -22.37 31.57
C VAL A 208 25.75 -22.16 33.02
N GLN A 209 27.03 -21.84 33.24
CA GLN A 209 27.58 -21.54 34.57
C GLN A 209 27.64 -20.03 34.80
N VAL A 210 27.08 -19.55 35.93
CA VAL A 210 27.10 -18.15 36.35
C VAL A 210 27.84 -18.05 37.70
N LEU A 211 28.98 -17.37 37.73
CA LEU A 211 29.79 -17.17 38.93
C LEU A 211 29.97 -15.69 39.24
N ASP A 212 30.11 -15.37 40.53
CA ASP A 212 30.50 -14.04 40.99
C ASP A 212 32.04 -13.86 40.89
N PRO A 213 32.57 -12.66 40.59
CA PRO A 213 34.02 -12.44 40.51
C PRO A 213 34.79 -12.86 41.77
N ALA A 214 34.21 -12.73 42.96
CA ALA A 214 34.85 -13.17 44.19
C ALA A 214 34.87 -14.71 44.35
N GLU A 215 33.96 -15.42 43.70
CA GLU A 215 33.97 -16.89 43.60
C GLU A 215 35.02 -17.39 42.60
N GLU A 216 35.41 -16.57 41.62
CA GLU A 216 36.48 -16.92 40.67
C GLU A 216 37.87 -16.60 41.25
N ASP A 217 38.06 -15.39 41.79
CA ASP A 217 39.38 -14.88 42.17
C ASP A 217 39.73 -15.09 43.66
N LEU A 218 38.74 -15.41 44.49
CA LEU A 218 38.84 -15.47 45.96
C LEU A 218 39.65 -14.30 46.56
N PRO A 219 39.18 -13.04 46.40
CA PRO A 219 39.94 -11.81 46.67
C PRO A 219 39.99 -11.43 48.17
N PHE A 220 39.98 -12.41 49.06
CA PHE A 220 40.05 -12.19 50.50
C PHE A 220 41.45 -12.49 51.04
N ASP A 221 41.86 -11.73 52.05
CA ASP A 221 43.19 -11.77 52.66
C ASP A 221 43.08 -11.90 54.20
N GLY A 222 44.04 -12.56 54.84
CA GLY A 222 44.11 -12.71 56.31
C GLY A 222 43.18 -13.77 56.91
N HIS A 223 42.71 -13.51 58.13
CA HIS A 223 41.90 -14.44 58.93
C HIS A 223 40.40 -14.19 58.69
N VAL A 224 39.78 -15.03 57.86
CA VAL A 224 38.40 -14.84 57.39
C VAL A 224 37.52 -16.01 57.82
N LYS A 225 36.33 -15.71 58.32
CA LYS A 225 35.28 -16.70 58.60
C LYS A 225 34.25 -16.63 57.48
N PHE A 226 34.18 -17.67 56.67
CA PHE A 226 33.18 -17.87 55.62
C PHE A 226 31.92 -18.49 56.23
N GLU A 227 30.77 -18.02 55.78
CA GLU A 227 29.45 -18.56 56.10
C GLU A 227 28.83 -19.08 54.80
N GLY A 228 28.51 -20.37 54.75
CA GLY A 228 27.80 -20.98 53.64
C GLY A 228 26.40 -20.37 53.51
N LEU A 229 25.97 -20.18 52.27
CA LEU A 229 24.65 -19.61 51.96
C LEU A 229 23.57 -20.68 51.91
N GLU A 230 23.95 -21.96 51.91
CA GLU A 230 23.04 -23.09 51.94
C GLU A 230 23.38 -24.00 53.15
N ALA A 231 23.60 -25.29 52.94
CA ALA A 231 23.81 -26.27 54.01
C ALA A 231 25.29 -26.52 54.35
N GLU A 232 26.21 -25.64 53.93
CA GLU A 232 27.66 -25.86 54.06
C GLU A 232 28.23 -25.48 55.44
N GLY A 233 27.50 -24.70 56.24
CA GLY A 233 27.94 -24.27 57.57
C GLY A 233 29.01 -23.16 57.56
N GLN A 234 29.69 -22.96 58.69
CA GLN A 234 30.70 -21.89 58.84
C GLN A 234 32.13 -22.44 58.84
N HIS A 235 33.02 -21.84 58.04
CA HIS A 235 34.42 -22.25 57.90
C HIS A 235 35.37 -21.09 58.14
N THR A 236 36.28 -21.24 59.11
CA THR A 236 37.29 -20.20 59.41
C THR A 236 38.64 -20.57 58.80
N ILE A 237 39.18 -19.69 57.96
CA ILE A 237 40.48 -19.84 57.32
C ILE A 237 41.43 -18.79 57.90
N ARG A 238 42.53 -19.24 58.51
CA ARG A 238 43.46 -18.33 59.20
C ARG A 238 44.27 -17.42 58.28
N ARG A 239 44.53 -17.86 57.05
CA ARG A 239 45.27 -17.14 56.01
C ARG A 239 44.72 -17.55 54.64
N VAL A 240 43.82 -16.75 54.07
CA VAL A 240 43.11 -17.08 52.83
C VAL A 240 44.06 -17.14 51.62
N GLU A 241 45.12 -16.34 51.61
CA GLU A 241 46.12 -16.29 50.54
C GLU A 241 46.81 -17.65 50.36
N ALA A 242 47.00 -18.41 51.45
CA ALA A 242 47.62 -19.72 51.42
C ALA A 242 46.75 -20.80 50.74
N VAL A 243 45.43 -20.61 50.69
CA VAL A 243 44.50 -21.58 50.08
C VAL A 243 44.01 -21.16 48.70
N ARG A 244 44.30 -19.93 48.25
CA ARG A 244 43.84 -19.39 46.95
C ARG A 244 44.19 -20.29 45.77
N THR A 245 45.42 -20.80 45.72
CA THR A 245 45.88 -21.74 44.67
C THR A 245 45.11 -23.07 44.72
N ALA A 246 44.88 -23.62 45.91
CA ALA A 246 44.14 -24.87 46.08
C ALA A 246 42.64 -24.71 45.75
N TYR A 247 42.06 -23.56 46.06
CA TYR A 247 40.69 -23.21 45.69
C TYR A 247 40.53 -23.09 44.17
N GLY A 248 41.43 -22.35 43.50
CA GLY A 248 41.43 -22.23 42.04
C GLY A 248 41.58 -23.58 41.33
N ALA A 249 42.41 -24.49 41.85
CA ALA A 249 42.53 -25.85 41.32
C ALA A 249 41.24 -26.67 41.48
N ARG A 250 40.51 -26.51 42.60
CA ARG A 250 39.19 -27.17 42.80
C ARG A 250 38.12 -26.61 41.87
N LEU A 251 38.08 -25.30 41.67
CA LEU A 251 37.16 -24.67 40.73
C LEU A 251 37.45 -25.10 39.27
N ALA A 252 38.73 -25.19 38.89
CA ALA A 252 39.13 -25.72 37.58
C ALA A 252 38.70 -27.19 37.42
N ALA A 253 38.92 -28.04 38.43
CA ALA A 253 38.48 -29.43 38.41
C ALA A 253 36.95 -29.57 38.30
N GLN A 254 36.19 -28.68 38.95
CA GLN A 254 34.73 -28.60 38.80
C GLN A 254 34.34 -28.27 37.36
N ARG A 255 34.97 -27.25 36.74
CA ARG A 255 34.73 -26.86 35.34
C ARG A 255 35.08 -27.97 34.36
N ASP A 256 36.23 -28.64 34.52
CA ASP A 256 36.63 -29.78 33.70
C ASP A 256 35.69 -30.98 33.89
N GLY A 257 35.17 -31.17 35.11
CA GLY A 257 34.11 -32.13 35.42
C GLY A 257 32.84 -31.85 34.62
N LEU A 258 32.33 -30.62 34.66
CA LEU A 258 31.16 -30.18 33.89
C LEU A 258 31.34 -30.37 32.38
N GLN A 259 32.53 -30.04 31.84
CA GLN A 259 32.85 -30.26 30.43
C GLN A 259 32.83 -31.74 30.04
N ARG A 260 33.36 -32.62 30.91
CA ARG A 260 33.29 -34.08 30.69
C ARG A 260 31.86 -34.60 30.75
N LEU A 261 31.04 -34.09 31.69
CA LEU A 261 29.62 -34.46 31.78
C LEU A 261 28.83 -34.04 30.55
N ALA A 262 29.16 -32.89 29.94
CA ALA A 262 28.56 -32.45 28.69
C ALA A 262 28.92 -33.34 27.47
N LEU A 263 29.94 -34.19 27.59
CA LEU A 263 30.43 -35.10 26.54
C LEU A 263 29.99 -36.55 26.74
N ILE A 264 29.13 -36.86 27.72
CA ILE A 264 28.68 -38.24 27.97
C ILE A 264 27.98 -38.80 26.72
N PRO A 265 28.49 -39.90 26.11
CA PRO A 265 27.83 -40.52 24.96
C PRO A 265 26.47 -41.11 25.38
N PRO A 266 25.49 -41.20 24.44
CA PRO A 266 24.20 -41.80 24.75
C PRO A 266 24.38 -43.24 25.23
N LEU A 267 23.57 -43.64 26.22
CA LEU A 267 23.62 -45.00 26.77
C LEU A 267 23.50 -46.05 25.64
N PRO A 268 24.33 -47.11 25.64
CA PRO A 268 24.26 -48.15 24.64
C PRO A 268 22.88 -48.80 24.64
N LYS A 269 22.33 -49.03 23.43
CA LYS A 269 21.02 -49.65 23.26
C LYS A 269 21.06 -51.08 23.83
N LEU A 270 20.32 -51.33 24.91
CA LEU A 270 20.13 -52.67 25.46
C LEU A 270 19.18 -53.47 24.55
N VAL A 271 19.76 -54.32 23.70
CA VAL A 271 19.01 -55.27 22.86
C VAL A 271 19.05 -56.63 23.55
N ARG A 272 17.88 -57.18 23.88
CA ARG A 272 17.78 -58.58 24.31
C ARG A 272 18.04 -59.47 23.09
N PHE A 273 19.28 -59.92 22.96
CA PHE A 273 19.74 -60.74 21.84
C PHE A 273 20.11 -62.14 22.32
N PRO A 274 19.33 -63.19 22.00
CA PRO A 274 19.53 -64.54 22.54
C PRO A 274 20.91 -65.14 22.24
N ALA A 275 21.51 -64.78 21.09
CA ALA A 275 22.78 -65.32 20.63
C ALA A 275 24.02 -64.52 21.07
N ILE A 276 23.94 -63.75 22.17
CA ILE A 276 25.07 -62.94 22.66
C ILE A 276 26.35 -63.76 22.92
N ARG A 277 26.20 -65.07 23.17
CA ARG A 277 27.33 -66.01 23.31
C ARG A 277 28.27 -66.04 22.09
N LEU A 278 27.77 -65.69 20.89
CA LEU A 278 28.56 -65.61 19.66
C LEU A 278 29.29 -64.27 19.49
N LEU A 279 28.97 -63.26 20.30
CA LEU A 279 29.60 -61.92 20.26
C LEU A 279 30.70 -61.75 21.31
N VAL A 280 30.76 -62.63 22.30
CA VAL A 280 31.79 -62.58 23.34
C VAL A 280 33.12 -63.10 22.77
N GLY A 281 34.13 -62.22 22.70
CA GLY A 281 35.49 -62.56 22.23
C GLY A 281 35.87 -62.05 20.85
N LEU A 282 35.02 -61.27 20.17
CA LEU A 282 35.34 -60.60 18.92
C LEU A 282 35.90 -59.19 19.18
N GLU A 283 37.20 -59.00 19.00
CA GLU A 283 37.83 -57.67 19.01
C GLU A 283 37.81 -57.04 17.60
N PRO A 284 37.35 -55.79 17.44
CA PRO A 284 37.43 -55.09 16.16
C PRO A 284 38.87 -54.64 15.89
N THR A 285 39.40 -54.96 14.71
CA THR A 285 40.68 -54.44 14.24
C THR A 285 40.51 -52.97 13.80
N GLU A 286 41.19 -52.04 14.46
CA GLU A 286 41.25 -50.65 14.01
C GLU A 286 41.95 -50.55 12.64
N GLN A 287 41.21 -50.13 11.61
CA GLN A 287 41.81 -49.75 10.33
C GLN A 287 42.02 -48.23 10.31
N THR A 288 43.28 -47.81 10.37
CA THR A 288 43.66 -46.42 10.07
C THR A 288 43.39 -46.14 8.58
N PRO A 289 42.67 -45.06 8.21
CA PRO A 289 42.36 -44.81 6.80
C PRO A 289 43.63 -44.44 6.02
N MET A 290 44.06 -45.33 5.13
CA MET A 290 45.10 -45.07 4.13
C MET A 290 44.60 -44.11 3.03
N LYS A 291 45.45 -43.12 2.71
CA LYS A 291 45.53 -42.26 1.49
C LYS A 291 44.27 -41.48 1.06
N MET A 292 44.40 -40.14 1.02
CA MET A 292 43.46 -39.26 0.32
C MET A 292 43.35 -39.69 -1.16
N PRO A 293 42.15 -39.93 -1.69
CA PRO A 293 41.95 -40.24 -3.10
C PRO A 293 42.41 -39.08 -4.01
N TRP A 294 43.15 -39.38 -5.09
CA TRP A 294 43.73 -38.37 -5.98
C TRP A 294 42.70 -37.44 -6.65
N TRP A 295 41.47 -37.93 -6.86
CA TRP A 295 40.38 -37.15 -7.44
C TRP A 295 39.86 -36.07 -6.49
N LEU A 296 39.96 -36.25 -5.16
CA LEU A 296 39.69 -35.20 -4.18
C LEU A 296 40.75 -34.10 -4.22
N LEU A 297 42.01 -34.48 -4.45
CA LEU A 297 43.10 -33.53 -4.63
C LEU A 297 42.90 -32.69 -5.90
N LEU A 298 42.47 -33.30 -7.00
CA LEU A 298 42.11 -32.58 -8.23
C LEU A 298 40.96 -31.57 -8.01
N LEU A 299 39.92 -31.98 -7.27
CA LEU A 299 38.80 -31.09 -6.93
C LEU A 299 39.26 -29.87 -6.12
N ARG A 300 40.15 -30.06 -5.15
CA ARG A 300 40.73 -28.97 -4.36
C ARG A 300 41.62 -28.05 -5.18
N LEU A 301 42.38 -28.59 -6.14
CA LEU A 301 43.16 -27.79 -7.08
C LEU A 301 42.27 -26.95 -8.01
N LEU A 302 41.15 -27.49 -8.47
CA LEU A 302 40.17 -26.75 -9.27
C LEU A 302 39.51 -25.63 -8.45
N LEU A 303 39.20 -25.88 -7.18
CA LEU A 303 38.69 -24.86 -6.27
C LEU A 303 39.71 -23.72 -6.09
N ALA A 304 40.99 -24.05 -5.88
CA ALA A 304 42.05 -23.06 -5.78
C ALA A 304 42.21 -22.26 -7.08
N ALA A 305 42.16 -22.90 -8.24
CA ALA A 305 42.23 -22.24 -9.54
C ALA A 305 41.06 -21.27 -9.77
N ALA A 306 39.82 -21.66 -9.41
CA ALA A 306 38.65 -20.80 -9.49
C ALA A 306 38.78 -19.57 -8.57
N LEU A 307 39.31 -19.74 -7.35
CA LEU A 307 39.60 -18.63 -6.45
C LEU A 307 40.66 -17.68 -6.99
N ILE A 308 41.75 -18.20 -7.58
CA ILE A 308 42.79 -17.38 -8.21
C ILE A 308 42.21 -16.57 -9.37
N LEU A 309 41.41 -17.20 -10.24
CA LEU A 309 40.75 -16.51 -11.35
C LEU A 309 39.73 -15.49 -10.87
N ALA A 310 38.98 -15.76 -9.79
CA ALA A 310 38.09 -14.78 -9.18
C ALA A 310 38.83 -13.52 -8.72
N VAL A 311 39.99 -13.68 -8.07
CA VAL A 311 40.82 -12.56 -7.60
C VAL A 311 41.48 -11.82 -8.76
N ALA A 312 41.79 -12.51 -9.86
CA ALA A 312 42.35 -11.91 -11.07
C ALA A 312 41.37 -11.02 -11.86
N LYS A 313 40.07 -11.00 -11.50
CA LYS A 313 39.01 -10.19 -12.13
C LYS A 313 38.99 -10.22 -13.67
N PRO A 314 38.89 -11.41 -14.30
CA PRO A 314 38.80 -11.53 -15.75
C PRO A 314 37.53 -10.88 -16.30
N LEU A 315 37.67 -10.11 -17.38
CA LEU A 315 36.57 -9.42 -18.08
C LEU A 315 36.25 -10.15 -19.39
N LEU A 316 34.97 -10.42 -19.66
CA LEU A 316 34.51 -10.91 -20.96
C LEU A 316 34.10 -9.72 -21.84
N ASN A 317 34.49 -9.76 -23.13
CA ASN A 317 34.34 -8.66 -24.08
C ASN A 317 34.96 -7.33 -23.60
N PRO A 318 36.24 -7.32 -23.17
CA PRO A 318 36.91 -6.08 -22.79
C PRO A 318 36.88 -5.09 -23.95
N GLN A 319 36.30 -3.92 -23.72
CA GLN A 319 36.38 -2.81 -24.66
C GLN A 319 37.76 -2.18 -24.54
N ALA A 320 38.26 -1.64 -25.65
CA ALA A 320 39.55 -0.95 -25.67
C ALA A 320 39.57 0.16 -24.60
N ASP A 321 40.74 0.33 -23.97
CA ASP A 321 40.98 1.44 -23.05
C ASP A 321 40.72 2.77 -23.76
N LEU A 322 40.31 3.79 -23.00
CA LEU A 322 40.07 5.12 -23.54
C LEU A 322 41.37 5.65 -24.17
N PRO A 323 41.35 6.11 -25.44
CA PRO A 323 42.55 6.65 -26.07
C PRO A 323 43.02 7.92 -25.35
N GLY A 324 44.31 8.22 -25.52
CA GLY A 324 44.98 9.35 -24.86
C GLY A 324 45.35 9.08 -23.40
N ARG A 325 46.16 9.99 -22.81
CA ARG A 325 46.62 9.93 -21.41
C ARG A 325 46.08 11.05 -20.52
N GLY A 326 45.43 12.08 -21.08
CA GLY A 326 44.88 13.21 -20.32
C GLY A 326 43.59 12.85 -19.54
N PRO A 327 42.91 13.79 -18.88
CA PRO A 327 41.67 13.51 -18.16
C PRO A 327 40.52 13.07 -19.10
N LEU A 328 39.45 12.46 -18.54
CA LEU A 328 38.20 12.18 -19.27
C LEU A 328 37.22 13.33 -19.05
N LEU A 329 36.78 14.00 -20.12
CA LEU A 329 35.67 14.96 -20.08
C LEU A 329 34.38 14.27 -20.50
N LEU A 330 33.46 14.08 -19.55
CA LEU A 330 32.15 13.48 -19.76
C LEU A 330 31.09 14.58 -19.85
N VAL A 331 30.57 14.81 -21.06
CA VAL A 331 29.47 15.74 -21.32
C VAL A 331 28.18 14.93 -21.42
N ILE A 332 27.15 15.28 -20.64
CA ILE A 332 25.88 14.55 -20.62
C ILE A 332 24.75 15.50 -20.98
N ASP A 333 24.02 15.19 -22.05
CA ASP A 333 22.74 15.86 -22.30
C ASP A 333 21.76 15.44 -21.20
N ASP A 334 21.20 16.42 -20.48
CA ASP A 334 20.33 16.23 -19.32
C ASP A 334 19.06 17.10 -19.38
N GLY A 335 18.62 17.47 -20.59
CA GLY A 335 17.34 18.13 -20.82
C GLY A 335 16.15 17.16 -20.80
N TRP A 336 14.97 17.67 -21.19
CA TRP A 336 13.71 16.90 -21.18
C TRP A 336 13.77 15.64 -22.05
N SER A 337 14.57 15.70 -23.11
CA SER A 337 14.81 14.68 -24.13
C SER A 337 15.72 13.54 -23.64
N SER A 338 16.40 13.71 -22.51
CA SER A 338 17.32 12.70 -21.98
C SER A 338 16.67 11.70 -21.03
N ALA A 339 15.41 11.93 -20.62
CA ALA A 339 14.71 11.06 -19.69
C ALA A 339 14.52 9.62 -20.22
N PRO A 340 14.17 9.40 -21.50
CA PRO A 340 14.13 8.07 -22.08
C PRO A 340 15.53 7.43 -22.07
N GLY A 341 15.63 6.22 -21.52
CA GLY A 341 16.92 5.52 -21.40
C GLY A 341 17.91 6.15 -20.40
N TRP A 342 17.47 7.02 -19.48
CA TRP A 342 18.35 7.65 -18.49
C TRP A 342 19.16 6.64 -17.66
N ILE A 343 18.55 5.51 -17.30
CA ILE A 343 19.23 4.42 -16.57
C ILE A 343 20.39 3.88 -17.40
N THR A 344 20.17 3.60 -18.68
CA THR A 344 21.18 3.11 -19.62
C THR A 344 22.29 4.15 -19.83
N ARG A 345 21.93 5.44 -19.90
CA ARG A 345 22.88 6.57 -20.00
C ARG A 345 23.79 6.66 -18.78
N VAL A 346 23.23 6.58 -17.57
CA VAL A 346 23.99 6.57 -16.31
C VAL A 346 24.89 5.32 -16.22
N ALA A 347 24.39 4.15 -16.58
CA ALA A 347 25.19 2.92 -16.61
C ALA A 347 26.35 3.00 -17.62
N HIS A 348 26.13 3.63 -18.79
CA HIS A 348 27.20 3.87 -19.77
C HIS A 348 28.23 4.88 -19.25
N ALA A 349 27.79 5.94 -18.57
CA ALA A 349 28.68 6.88 -17.88
C ALA A 349 29.51 6.20 -16.78
N GLU A 350 28.92 5.33 -15.96
CA GLU A 350 29.64 4.56 -14.93
C GLU A 350 30.72 3.66 -15.55
N ARG A 351 30.45 3.01 -16.69
CA ARG A 351 31.44 2.22 -17.44
C ARG A 351 32.60 3.08 -17.95
N LEU A 352 32.33 4.29 -18.43
CA LEU A 352 33.36 5.24 -18.86
C LEU A 352 34.25 5.68 -17.68
N ILE A 353 33.63 5.96 -16.53
CA ILE A 353 34.36 6.30 -15.30
C ILE A 353 35.24 5.15 -14.83
N GLN A 354 34.75 3.91 -14.89
CA GLN A 354 35.53 2.73 -14.54
C GLN A 354 36.72 2.52 -15.49
N ARG A 355 36.56 2.82 -16.79
CA ARG A 355 37.68 2.81 -17.76
C ARG A 355 38.71 3.89 -17.44
N ALA A 356 38.28 5.10 -17.06
CA ALA A 356 39.18 6.16 -16.64
C ALA A 356 39.94 5.78 -15.35
N GLU A 357 39.28 5.13 -14.40
CA GLU A 357 39.88 4.64 -13.15
C GLU A 357 40.97 3.59 -13.40
N ARG A 358 40.74 2.64 -14.32
CA ARG A 358 41.77 1.67 -14.73
C ARG A 358 43.03 2.35 -15.28
N GLY A 359 42.84 3.45 -16.02
CA GLY A 359 43.93 4.26 -16.56
C GLY A 359 44.54 5.27 -15.57
N GLY A 360 44.06 5.33 -14.32
CA GLY A 360 44.49 6.33 -13.34
C GLY A 360 44.15 7.79 -13.74
N ARG A 361 43.13 7.98 -14.57
CA ARG A 361 42.73 9.28 -15.14
C ARG A 361 41.69 9.97 -14.25
N THR A 362 41.78 11.28 -14.10
CA THR A 362 40.72 12.10 -13.47
C THR A 362 39.56 12.29 -14.44
N VAL A 363 38.37 12.55 -13.90
CA VAL A 363 37.13 12.72 -14.69
C VAL A 363 36.50 14.07 -14.40
N LEU A 364 36.09 14.77 -15.45
CA LEU A 364 35.27 15.99 -15.40
C LEU A 364 33.87 15.65 -15.89
N LEU A 365 32.83 16.09 -15.18
CA LEU A 365 31.43 15.88 -15.53
C LEU A 365 30.75 17.22 -15.80
N MET A 366 30.05 17.34 -16.93
CA MET A 366 29.29 18.53 -17.33
C MET A 366 27.92 18.13 -17.87
N GLY A 367 26.86 18.83 -17.43
CA GLY A 367 25.51 18.73 -18.02
C GLY A 367 25.27 19.86 -19.03
N THR A 368 24.40 19.65 -20.03
CA THR A 368 24.15 20.66 -21.07
C THR A 368 22.90 21.50 -20.86
N ALA A 369 21.95 21.08 -20.03
CA ALA A 369 20.78 21.89 -19.70
C ALA A 369 21.06 22.87 -18.55
N PRO A 370 20.44 24.06 -18.53
CA PRO A 370 20.61 25.02 -17.44
C PRO A 370 20.30 24.41 -16.06
N ALA A 371 21.09 24.74 -15.04
CA ALA A 371 20.88 24.26 -13.68
C ALA A 371 19.60 24.84 -13.06
N PRO A 372 18.89 24.09 -12.18
CA PRO A 372 17.81 24.65 -11.38
C PRO A 372 18.30 25.80 -10.51
N ILE A 373 17.41 26.78 -10.25
CA ILE A 373 17.74 28.01 -9.50
C ILE A 373 18.28 27.70 -8.08
N ASP A 374 17.76 26.64 -7.47
CA ASP A 374 18.07 26.25 -6.09
C ASP A 374 19.36 25.40 -6.00
N GLN A 375 19.98 25.05 -7.13
CA GLN A 375 21.23 24.29 -7.17
C GLN A 375 22.37 25.21 -7.61
N SER A 376 23.37 25.38 -6.74
CA SER A 376 24.66 25.92 -7.16
C SER A 376 25.20 25.03 -8.28
N ALA A 377 25.62 25.63 -9.41
CA ALA A 377 26.21 24.92 -10.54
C ALA A 377 27.16 23.82 -10.04
N THR A 378 26.94 22.59 -10.50
CA THR A 378 27.62 21.37 -10.03
C THR A 378 29.12 21.62 -9.86
N ARG A 379 29.69 21.15 -8.74
CA ARG A 379 31.08 21.42 -8.34
C ARG A 379 32.04 21.26 -9.51
N ARG A 380 32.80 22.33 -9.74
CA ARG A 380 33.66 22.56 -10.90
C ARG A 380 35.05 21.99 -10.61
N GLY A 381 35.53 21.04 -11.41
CA GLY A 381 36.91 20.57 -11.36
C GLY A 381 37.10 19.11 -11.80
N ALA A 382 38.35 18.75 -12.08
CA ALA A 382 38.75 17.35 -12.28
C ALA A 382 38.71 16.62 -10.94
N LEU A 383 37.83 15.62 -10.84
CA LEU A 383 37.62 14.85 -9.61
C LEU A 383 38.13 13.42 -9.79
N ARG A 384 38.27 12.71 -8.66
CA ARG A 384 38.58 11.28 -8.67
C ARG A 384 37.35 10.49 -9.14
N PRO A 385 37.54 9.34 -9.81
CA PRO A 385 36.44 8.48 -10.25
C PRO A 385 35.36 8.20 -9.20
N ASP A 386 35.73 7.96 -7.94
CA ASP A 386 34.78 7.68 -6.84
C ASP A 386 33.86 8.86 -6.50
N GLU A 387 34.39 10.08 -6.49
CA GLU A 387 33.63 11.30 -6.21
C GLU A 387 32.65 11.60 -7.37
N ILE A 388 33.08 11.32 -8.60
CA ILE A 388 32.25 11.48 -9.80
C ILE A 388 31.11 10.46 -9.82
N ARG A 389 31.33 9.20 -9.41
CA ARG A 389 30.23 8.22 -9.29
C ARG A 389 29.14 8.71 -8.34
N THR A 390 29.52 9.34 -7.23
CA THR A 390 28.57 9.92 -6.27
C THR A 390 27.77 11.07 -6.90
N THR A 391 28.44 11.95 -7.64
CA THR A 391 27.81 13.09 -8.34
C THR A 391 26.89 12.62 -9.48
N LEU A 392 27.34 11.64 -10.27
CA LEU A 392 26.58 11.05 -11.37
C LEU A 392 25.28 10.40 -10.88
N ARG A 393 25.30 9.73 -9.72
CA ARG A 393 24.11 9.14 -9.10
C ARG A 393 23.10 10.17 -8.61
N ALA A 394 23.52 11.41 -8.37
CA ALA A 394 22.63 12.54 -8.04
C ALA A 394 22.10 13.25 -9.30
N PHE A 395 22.71 13.02 -10.47
CA PHE A 395 22.32 13.65 -11.73
C PHE A 395 20.94 13.18 -12.19
N ARG A 396 20.12 14.11 -12.69
CA ARG A 396 18.74 13.86 -13.12
C ARG A 396 18.46 14.65 -14.39
N PRO A 397 17.61 14.14 -15.30
CA PRO A 397 17.13 14.94 -16.41
C PRO A 397 16.33 16.14 -15.87
N LYS A 398 16.30 17.21 -16.65
CA LYS A 398 15.59 18.47 -16.35
C LYS A 398 14.35 18.59 -17.24
N PRO A 399 13.28 19.25 -16.79
CA PRO A 399 12.03 19.36 -17.55
C PRO A 399 12.06 20.41 -18.67
N TRP A 400 13.22 20.99 -18.99
CA TRP A 400 13.40 22.02 -20.02
C TRP A 400 14.49 21.62 -21.03
N PRO A 401 14.59 22.29 -22.20
CA PRO A 401 15.60 22.00 -23.22
C PRO A 401 17.05 22.14 -22.73
N THR A 402 17.95 21.48 -23.45
CA THR A 402 19.39 21.71 -23.35
C THR A 402 19.76 23.12 -23.82
N ASP A 403 20.85 23.66 -23.29
CA ASP A 403 21.45 24.91 -23.76
C ASP A 403 22.94 24.65 -24.08
N ARG A 404 23.17 24.01 -25.23
CA ARG A 404 24.51 23.61 -25.66
C ARG A 404 25.42 24.80 -25.97
N ALA A 405 24.85 25.95 -26.32
CA ALA A 405 25.60 27.18 -26.51
C ALA A 405 26.15 27.72 -25.17
N ALA A 406 25.34 27.70 -24.11
CA ALA A 406 25.81 28.03 -22.76
C ALA A 406 26.82 27.00 -22.23
N ALA A 407 26.61 25.70 -22.47
CA ALA A 407 27.57 24.66 -22.09
C ALA A 407 28.93 24.85 -22.78
N ALA A 408 28.95 25.22 -24.07
CA ALA A 408 30.19 25.54 -24.79
C ALA A 408 30.91 26.76 -24.19
N ALA A 409 30.15 27.80 -23.81
CA ALA A 409 30.71 28.99 -23.14
C ALA A 409 31.20 28.70 -21.71
N GLU A 410 30.57 27.77 -20.98
CA GLU A 410 31.05 27.30 -19.69
C GLU A 410 32.36 26.52 -19.82
N LEU A 411 32.49 25.71 -20.86
CA LEU A 411 33.71 24.97 -21.14
C LEU A 411 34.91 25.87 -21.47
N ASP A 412 34.66 27.05 -22.06
CA ASP A 412 35.68 28.08 -22.26
C ASP A 412 36.18 28.67 -20.92
N GLN A 413 35.34 28.70 -19.89
CA GLN A 413 35.67 29.24 -18.57
C GLN A 413 36.40 28.22 -17.67
N MET A 414 36.18 26.90 -17.88
CA MET A 414 36.72 25.84 -17.02
C MET A 414 38.23 25.55 -17.18
N GLN A 415 38.95 26.17 -18.13
CA GLN A 415 40.37 25.90 -18.40
C GLN A 415 40.73 24.40 -18.42
N VAL A 416 39.99 23.60 -19.20
CA VAL A 416 40.21 22.15 -19.30
C VAL A 416 41.49 21.85 -20.10
N ASP A 417 42.27 20.87 -19.63
CA ASP A 417 43.48 20.40 -20.30
C ASP A 417 43.19 19.99 -21.76
N PRO A 418 43.92 20.54 -22.77
CA PRO A 418 43.75 20.18 -24.17
C PRO A 418 43.93 18.68 -24.46
N SER A 419 44.69 17.96 -23.64
CA SER A 419 44.91 16.51 -23.75
C SER A 419 43.72 15.66 -23.27
N ALA A 420 42.62 16.29 -22.82
CA ALA A 420 41.43 15.59 -22.38
C ALA A 420 40.81 14.76 -23.52
N TYR A 421 40.34 13.56 -23.21
CA TYR A 421 39.51 12.79 -24.14
C TYR A 421 38.04 13.05 -23.83
N VAL A 422 37.25 13.43 -24.83
CA VAL A 422 35.87 13.86 -24.66
C VAL A 422 34.90 12.76 -25.06
N VAL A 423 33.97 12.45 -24.17
CA VAL A 423 32.81 11.62 -24.48
C VAL A 423 31.54 12.42 -24.22
N TRP A 424 30.75 12.64 -25.28
CA TRP A 424 29.47 13.33 -25.21
C TRP A 424 28.33 12.32 -25.31
N LEU A 425 27.64 12.10 -24.19
CA LEU A 425 26.40 11.31 -24.13
C LEU A 425 25.24 12.20 -24.56
N SER A 426 24.91 12.19 -25.85
CA SER A 426 23.90 13.06 -26.44
C SER A 426 22.47 12.49 -26.34
N ASP A 427 21.47 13.35 -26.30
CA ASP A 427 20.05 12.97 -26.47
C ASP A 427 19.65 12.69 -27.93
N GLY A 428 20.57 12.87 -28.88
CA GLY A 428 20.37 12.61 -30.31
C GLY A 428 19.56 13.68 -31.04
N LEU A 429 19.22 14.79 -30.39
CA LEU A 429 18.45 15.89 -30.98
C LEU A 429 19.33 17.06 -31.39
N GLU A 430 18.99 17.72 -32.49
CA GLU A 430 19.62 18.96 -32.94
C GLU A 430 19.07 20.17 -32.16
N ASP A 431 19.92 21.16 -31.90
CA ASP A 431 19.52 22.47 -31.36
C ASP A 431 20.42 23.59 -31.90
N GLU A 432 20.07 24.85 -31.67
CA GLU A 432 20.84 26.01 -32.17
C GLU A 432 22.30 26.03 -31.67
N GLY A 433 22.61 25.32 -30.57
CA GLY A 433 23.91 25.28 -29.93
C GLY A 433 24.79 24.09 -30.30
N ALA A 434 24.25 23.04 -30.96
CA ALA A 434 24.95 21.78 -31.12
C ALA A 434 26.19 21.90 -32.00
N ALA A 435 26.13 22.68 -33.09
CA ALA A 435 27.29 22.95 -33.95
C ALA A 435 28.42 23.65 -33.17
N ARG A 436 28.08 24.64 -32.34
CA ARG A 436 29.05 25.38 -31.51
C ARG A 436 29.70 24.49 -30.46
N LEU A 437 28.90 23.67 -29.76
CA LEU A 437 29.42 22.72 -28.77
C LEU A 437 30.31 21.68 -29.44
N THR A 438 29.87 21.08 -30.55
CA THR A 438 30.64 20.07 -31.28
C THR A 438 31.99 20.61 -31.71
N GLU A 439 32.04 21.80 -32.32
CA GLU A 439 33.31 22.39 -32.77
C GLU A 439 34.23 22.74 -31.60
N ARG A 440 33.67 23.12 -30.44
CA ARG A 440 34.45 23.37 -29.24
C ARG A 440 35.03 22.07 -28.64
N LEU A 441 34.26 20.99 -28.64
CA LEU A 441 34.69 19.68 -28.14
C LEU A 441 35.73 19.02 -29.06
N ARG A 442 35.72 19.32 -30.36
CA ARG A 442 36.72 18.83 -31.33
C ARG A 442 38.14 19.39 -31.13
N ARG A 443 38.30 20.45 -30.33
CA ARG A 443 39.61 21.05 -30.04
C ARG A 443 40.45 20.25 -29.03
N PHE A 444 39.89 19.21 -28.43
CA PHE A 444 40.58 18.31 -27.50
C PHE A 444 41.16 17.08 -28.23
N ASP A 445 41.91 16.24 -27.52
CA ASP A 445 42.64 15.08 -28.06
C ASP A 445 41.76 14.05 -28.80
N GLY A 446 40.46 14.00 -28.47
CA GLY A 446 39.48 13.23 -29.22
C GLY A 446 38.03 13.48 -28.78
N LEU A 447 37.09 13.25 -29.69
CA LEU A 447 35.64 13.38 -29.44
C LEU A 447 34.91 12.11 -29.89
N GLN A 448 34.24 11.48 -28.93
CA GLN A 448 33.27 10.42 -29.16
C GLN A 448 31.86 10.91 -28.76
N VAL A 449 30.90 10.81 -29.68
CA VAL A 449 29.50 11.14 -29.42
C VAL A 449 28.69 9.86 -29.35
N VAL A 450 28.00 9.66 -28.23
CA VAL A 450 27.13 8.50 -28.00
C VAL A 450 25.69 8.95 -28.16
N VAL A 451 25.00 8.44 -29.19
CA VAL A 451 23.60 8.78 -29.49
C VAL A 451 22.65 7.67 -28.99
N PRO A 452 21.39 7.99 -28.65
CA PRO A 452 20.43 6.98 -28.20
C PRO A 452 20.15 5.95 -29.30
N ASP A 453 19.72 4.76 -28.88
CA ASP A 453 19.13 3.77 -29.78
C ASP A 453 17.67 4.10 -30.11
N GLN A 454 17.05 3.32 -30.99
CA GLN A 454 15.66 3.55 -31.40
C GLN A 454 14.66 3.51 -30.22
N ALA A 455 14.89 2.64 -29.23
CA ALA A 455 14.01 2.47 -28.09
C ALA A 455 14.07 3.69 -27.14
N SER A 456 15.28 4.21 -26.90
CA SER A 456 15.57 5.37 -26.05
C SER A 456 15.54 6.72 -26.77
N THR A 457 15.23 6.74 -28.07
CA THR A 457 15.03 7.98 -28.82
C THR A 457 13.82 8.75 -28.25
N PRO A 458 13.98 10.04 -27.89
CA PRO A 458 12.91 10.80 -27.27
C PRO A 458 11.75 11.10 -28.23
N LEU A 459 10.54 10.94 -27.72
CA LEU A 459 9.30 11.30 -28.39
C LEU A 459 8.68 12.54 -27.74
N LEU A 460 8.13 13.43 -28.56
CA LEU A 460 7.45 14.64 -28.09
C LEU A 460 5.94 14.49 -28.26
N LEU A 461 5.21 14.40 -27.16
CA LEU A 461 3.75 14.39 -27.16
C LEU A 461 3.23 15.82 -27.35
N LEU A 462 2.22 16.02 -28.19
CA LEU A 462 1.58 17.30 -28.41
C LEU A 462 0.24 17.38 -27.66
N PRO A 463 -0.23 18.58 -27.27
CA PRO A 463 -1.56 18.75 -26.70
C PRO A 463 -2.65 18.15 -27.63
N PRO A 464 -3.61 17.39 -27.08
CA PRO A 464 -4.64 16.75 -27.88
C PRO A 464 -5.59 17.79 -28.49
N VAL A 465 -6.11 17.49 -29.68
CA VAL A 465 -7.10 18.34 -30.36
C VAL A 465 -8.47 17.67 -30.27
N ALA A 466 -9.50 18.42 -29.88
CA ALA A 466 -10.86 17.89 -29.84
C ALA A 466 -11.41 17.68 -31.26
N GLU A 467 -11.89 16.47 -31.55
CA GLU A 467 -12.50 16.09 -32.83
C GLU A 467 -13.87 15.46 -32.54
N GLY A 468 -14.91 16.30 -32.49
CA GLY A 468 -16.26 15.86 -32.08
C GLY A 468 -16.30 15.36 -30.63
N ARG A 469 -16.61 14.06 -30.46
CA ARG A 469 -16.63 13.39 -29.14
C ARG A 469 -15.25 12.87 -28.72
N ASP A 470 -14.29 12.78 -29.63
CA ASP A 470 -13.01 12.13 -29.41
C ASP A 470 -11.88 13.16 -29.23
N LEU A 471 -10.72 12.68 -28.75
CA LEU A 471 -9.49 13.46 -28.62
C LEU A 471 -8.44 12.91 -29.57
N LYS A 472 -8.03 13.71 -30.55
CA LYS A 472 -6.92 13.38 -31.45
C LYS A 472 -5.59 13.65 -30.75
N VAL A 473 -4.85 12.58 -30.45
CA VAL A 473 -3.54 12.59 -29.82
C VAL A 473 -2.46 12.50 -30.91
N ARG A 474 -1.42 13.32 -30.80
CA ARG A 474 -0.30 13.35 -31.75
C ARG A 474 1.03 13.31 -31.02
N ALA A 475 1.97 12.55 -31.55
CA ALA A 475 3.34 12.49 -31.06
C ALA A 475 4.33 12.68 -32.21
N LEU A 476 5.46 13.33 -31.94
CA LEU A 476 6.54 13.57 -32.89
C LEU A 476 7.78 12.74 -32.53
N ARG A 477 8.50 12.28 -33.54
CA ARG A 477 9.80 11.59 -33.43
C ARG A 477 10.85 12.30 -34.31
N PRO A 478 12.14 12.27 -33.96
CA PRO A 478 13.17 13.02 -34.68
C PRO A 478 13.43 12.52 -36.10
N ALA A 479 13.42 11.20 -36.34
CA ALA A 479 13.72 10.63 -37.64
C ALA A 479 12.70 9.55 -38.04
N ALA A 480 12.55 9.32 -39.34
CA ALA A 480 11.76 8.23 -39.87
C ALA A 480 12.56 6.93 -39.82
N ASP A 481 12.38 6.17 -38.75
CA ASP A 481 13.15 4.97 -38.40
C ASP A 481 12.33 3.67 -38.54
N GLY A 482 11.35 3.65 -39.45
CA GLY A 482 10.48 2.49 -39.70
C GLY A 482 9.12 2.59 -39.00
N PRO A 483 8.22 1.60 -39.17
CA PRO A 483 6.91 1.62 -38.53
C PRO A 483 7.05 1.37 -37.03
N ARG A 484 6.39 2.19 -36.21
CA ARG A 484 6.44 2.09 -34.74
C ARG A 484 5.05 2.35 -34.17
N LYS A 485 4.62 1.53 -33.22
CA LYS A 485 3.43 1.78 -32.41
C LYS A 485 3.86 2.19 -31.02
N VAL A 486 3.26 3.24 -30.48
CA VAL A 486 3.51 3.67 -29.09
C VAL A 486 2.19 3.82 -28.36
N ALA A 487 2.11 3.31 -27.13
CA ALA A 487 0.93 3.49 -26.32
C ALA A 487 1.00 4.82 -25.57
N VAL A 488 -0.08 5.59 -25.62
CA VAL A 488 -0.33 6.77 -24.78
C VAL A 488 -1.39 6.40 -23.74
N GLN A 489 -1.07 6.60 -22.48
CA GLN A 489 -1.99 6.41 -21.37
C GLN A 489 -2.57 7.75 -20.93
N ALA A 490 -3.85 7.76 -20.60
CA ALA A 490 -4.53 8.87 -19.95
C ALA A 490 -4.73 8.55 -18.47
N ALA A 491 -4.39 9.47 -17.59
CA ALA A 491 -4.50 9.30 -16.14
C ALA A 491 -5.36 10.39 -15.50
N ASP A 492 -5.98 10.06 -14.36
CA ASP A 492 -6.70 11.01 -13.52
C ASP A 492 -5.77 11.83 -12.60
N GLU A 493 -6.33 12.72 -11.79
CA GLU A 493 -5.56 13.56 -10.86
C GLU A 493 -4.78 12.75 -9.80
N GLN A 494 -5.23 11.52 -9.51
CA GLN A 494 -4.56 10.59 -8.60
C GLN A 494 -3.52 9.72 -9.32
N GLY A 495 -3.34 9.88 -10.64
CA GLY A 495 -2.40 9.12 -11.46
C GLY A 495 -2.90 7.72 -11.84
N ARG A 496 -4.18 7.42 -11.65
CA ARG A 496 -4.77 6.14 -12.08
C ARG A 496 -5.04 6.20 -13.58
N VAL A 497 -4.65 5.16 -14.30
CA VAL A 497 -4.89 5.05 -15.74
C VAL A 497 -6.40 4.92 -16.00
N VAL A 498 -6.95 5.88 -16.75
CA VAL A 498 -8.36 5.99 -17.13
C VAL A 498 -8.58 5.43 -18.53
N ALA A 499 -7.62 5.62 -19.44
CA ALA A 499 -7.68 5.11 -20.80
C ALA A 499 -6.28 4.86 -21.37
N ARG A 500 -6.18 4.06 -22.41
CA ARG A 500 -4.95 3.77 -23.16
C ARG A 500 -5.26 3.76 -24.64
N ILE A 501 -4.39 4.35 -25.44
CA ILE A 501 -4.50 4.40 -26.90
C ILE A 501 -3.16 4.14 -27.57
N ASP A 502 -3.18 3.48 -28.72
CA ASP A 502 -2.00 3.37 -29.58
C ASP A 502 -1.93 4.55 -30.56
N VAL A 503 -0.74 5.16 -30.63
CA VAL A 503 -0.35 6.15 -31.63
C VAL A 503 0.56 5.46 -32.63
N ASP A 504 0.13 5.47 -33.89
CA ASP A 504 0.80 4.75 -34.96
C ASP A 504 1.70 5.69 -35.77
N PHE A 505 2.99 5.36 -35.87
CA PHE A 505 3.95 6.00 -36.76
C PHE A 505 4.11 5.17 -38.03
N ALA A 506 3.75 5.75 -39.18
CA ALA A 506 4.04 5.17 -40.50
C ALA A 506 5.56 5.17 -40.77
N ALA A 507 6.05 4.24 -41.60
CA ALA A 507 7.48 3.99 -41.78
C ALA A 507 8.32 5.24 -42.14
N THR A 508 7.75 6.15 -42.93
CA THR A 508 8.40 7.37 -43.44
C THR A 508 7.96 8.65 -42.70
N ALA A 509 7.01 8.56 -41.77
CA ALA A 509 6.44 9.72 -41.10
C ALA A 509 7.17 10.04 -39.79
N THR A 510 7.40 11.32 -39.49
CA THR A 510 7.94 11.79 -38.20
C THR A 510 6.83 12.17 -37.20
N GLN A 511 5.57 12.07 -37.60
CA GLN A 511 4.39 12.30 -36.78
C GLN A 511 3.55 11.03 -36.74
N GLY A 512 3.14 10.64 -35.53
CA GLY A 512 2.17 9.59 -35.29
C GLY A 512 0.86 10.17 -34.76
N GLU A 513 -0.26 9.53 -35.08
CA GLU A 513 -1.59 9.95 -34.65
C GLU A 513 -2.37 8.79 -34.02
N GLY A 514 -3.24 9.11 -33.08
CA GLY A 514 -4.21 8.20 -32.47
C GLY A 514 -5.47 8.96 -32.04
N VAL A 515 -6.65 8.34 -32.14
CA VAL A 515 -7.93 8.94 -31.75
C VAL A 515 -8.44 8.29 -30.47
N LEU A 516 -8.41 9.04 -29.36
CA LEU A 516 -8.86 8.57 -28.05
C LEU A 516 -10.37 8.76 -27.93
N PRO A 517 -11.16 7.68 -27.90
CA PRO A 517 -12.59 7.78 -27.61
C PRO A 517 -12.76 8.28 -26.17
N ALA A 518 -13.24 9.50 -26.02
CA ALA A 518 -13.33 10.16 -24.72
C ALA A 518 -14.77 10.65 -24.45
N PRO A 519 -15.69 9.73 -24.04
CA PRO A 519 -16.97 10.11 -23.47
C PRO A 519 -16.82 11.20 -22.41
N ALA A 520 -17.88 11.99 -22.19
CA ALA A 520 -17.85 13.16 -21.31
C ALA A 520 -17.32 12.83 -19.91
N GLU A 521 -17.66 11.67 -19.38
CA GLU A 521 -17.24 11.17 -18.07
C GLU A 521 -15.74 10.87 -18.02
N LEU A 522 -15.19 10.22 -19.06
CA LEU A 522 -13.75 9.93 -19.14
C LEU A 522 -12.96 11.22 -19.30
N ARG A 523 -13.41 12.13 -20.17
CA ARG A 523 -12.74 13.41 -20.41
C ARG A 523 -12.66 14.27 -19.15
N ASN A 524 -13.70 14.26 -18.33
CA ASN A 524 -13.73 14.99 -17.05
C ASN A 524 -12.82 14.38 -15.99
N ARG A 525 -12.56 13.08 -16.05
CA ARG A 525 -11.64 12.38 -15.14
C ARG A 525 -10.18 12.51 -15.55
N MET A 526 -9.90 12.72 -16.84
CA MET A 526 -8.53 12.85 -17.34
C MET A 526 -7.89 14.15 -16.87
N ALA A 527 -6.70 14.03 -16.29
CA ALA A 527 -5.84 15.14 -15.90
C ALA A 527 -4.51 15.15 -16.68
N ARG A 528 -4.13 14.03 -17.29
CA ARG A 528 -2.80 13.86 -17.89
C ARG A 528 -2.80 12.80 -18.99
N LEU A 529 -1.95 12.99 -20.00
CA LEU A 529 -1.58 12.01 -21.02
C LEU A 529 -0.08 11.75 -20.96
N ASP A 530 0.35 10.49 -21.10
CA ASP A 530 1.77 10.10 -21.11
C ASP A 530 2.06 9.02 -22.16
N ILE A 531 3.21 9.08 -22.83
CA ILE A 531 3.71 7.96 -23.64
C ILE A 531 4.30 6.90 -22.71
N GLU A 532 3.80 5.66 -22.80
CA GLU A 532 4.26 4.51 -22.01
C GLU A 532 5.76 4.24 -22.25
N ALA A 533 6.48 3.87 -21.18
CA ALA A 533 7.90 3.50 -21.18
C ALA A 533 8.93 4.56 -21.63
N GLN A 534 8.52 5.76 -22.08
CA GLN A 534 9.43 6.87 -22.35
C GLN A 534 9.80 7.61 -21.05
N GLY A 535 8.78 8.02 -20.29
CA GLY A 535 8.96 8.96 -19.17
C GLY A 535 9.50 10.32 -19.64
N GLY A 536 9.49 11.33 -18.77
CA GLY A 536 10.01 12.66 -19.09
C GLY A 536 8.94 13.72 -19.32
N ALA A 537 9.35 14.98 -19.26
CA ALA A 537 8.45 16.11 -19.49
C ALA A 537 7.93 16.15 -20.94
N GLY A 538 8.73 15.70 -21.92
CA GLY A 538 8.36 15.68 -23.35
C GLY A 538 7.33 14.64 -23.75
N SER A 539 7.27 13.52 -23.02
CA SER A 539 6.29 12.47 -23.26
C SER A 539 4.98 12.66 -22.50
N ALA A 540 4.89 13.72 -21.69
CA ALA A 540 3.76 14.03 -20.81
C ALA A 540 3.03 15.31 -21.25
N ILE A 541 1.70 15.27 -21.22
CA ILE A 541 0.81 16.42 -21.41
C ILE A 541 -0.15 16.50 -20.24
N LEU A 542 -0.13 17.62 -19.53
CA LEU A 542 -1.10 18.00 -18.51
C LEU A 542 -2.34 18.59 -19.19
N LEU A 543 -3.52 18.17 -18.75
CA LEU A 543 -4.81 18.65 -19.22
C LEU A 543 -5.39 19.62 -18.20
N ASP A 544 -5.94 20.73 -18.68
CA ASP A 544 -6.54 21.79 -17.86
C ASP A 544 -8.07 21.89 -18.05
N GLU A 545 -8.69 22.88 -17.42
CA GLU A 545 -10.14 23.12 -17.52
C GLU A 545 -10.64 23.38 -18.95
N ARG A 546 -9.79 23.78 -19.90
CA ARG A 546 -10.20 24.00 -21.30
C ARG A 546 -10.59 22.69 -21.97
N HIS A 547 -10.14 21.57 -21.41
CA HIS A 547 -10.38 20.23 -21.90
C HIS A 547 -11.50 19.49 -21.12
N ARG A 548 -12.10 20.09 -20.06
CA ARG A 548 -13.20 19.51 -19.25
C ARG A 548 -14.58 20.11 -19.62
N ARG A 549 -15.66 19.31 -19.61
CA ARG A 549 -17.06 19.74 -19.87
C ARG A 549 -17.74 20.23 -18.58
N ARG A 550 -18.47 21.35 -18.63
CA ARG A 550 -19.09 22.00 -17.45
C ARG A 550 -20.32 21.25 -16.92
N PRO A 551 -20.50 21.10 -15.60
CA PRO A 551 -21.70 20.49 -15.03
C PRO A 551 -22.90 21.44 -15.08
N VAL A 552 -23.91 21.06 -15.87
CA VAL A 552 -25.19 21.76 -16.01
C VAL A 552 -26.30 20.81 -15.58
N ALA A 553 -27.18 21.28 -14.70
CA ALA A 553 -28.34 20.53 -14.23
C ALA A 553 -29.61 20.99 -14.94
N ILE A 554 -30.50 20.05 -15.25
CA ILE A 554 -31.87 20.32 -15.71
C ILE A 554 -32.83 19.72 -14.68
N MET A 555 -33.72 20.54 -14.14
CA MET A 555 -34.78 20.06 -13.24
C MET A 555 -35.90 19.41 -14.06
N GLY A 556 -36.29 18.18 -13.70
CA GLY A 556 -37.38 17.45 -14.35
C GLY A 556 -37.02 16.01 -14.73
N GLU A 557 -37.93 15.33 -15.43
CA GLU A 557 -37.76 13.94 -15.85
C GLU A 557 -37.22 13.83 -17.28
N ARG A 558 -36.36 12.82 -17.53
CA ARG A 558 -35.84 12.53 -18.87
C ARG A 558 -36.92 11.90 -19.75
N ALA A 559 -36.95 12.31 -21.03
CA ALA A 559 -37.88 11.77 -22.01
C ALA A 559 -37.76 10.24 -22.14
N THR A 560 -38.81 9.49 -21.81
CA THR A 560 -38.87 8.05 -22.04
C THR A 560 -39.36 7.75 -23.45
N ALA A 561 -38.90 6.65 -24.05
CA ALA A 561 -39.24 6.26 -25.43
C ALA A 561 -40.76 6.06 -25.69
N GLY A 562 -41.60 6.03 -24.66
CA GLY A 562 -43.06 5.93 -24.76
C GLY A 562 -43.81 7.27 -24.73
N GLY A 563 -43.16 8.40 -24.42
CA GLY A 563 -43.77 9.74 -24.44
C GLY A 563 -43.56 10.47 -25.77
N GLN A 564 -44.36 11.51 -26.07
CA GLN A 564 -44.14 12.39 -27.23
C GLN A 564 -42.99 13.37 -26.94
N PRO A 565 -41.74 13.15 -27.41
CA PRO A 565 -40.56 13.87 -26.91
C PRO A 565 -40.53 15.33 -27.36
N LEU A 566 -41.13 15.63 -28.52
CA LEU A 566 -41.20 16.98 -29.11
C LEU A 566 -42.11 17.94 -28.35
N LEU A 567 -42.91 17.45 -27.39
CA LEU A 567 -43.70 18.31 -26.51
C LEU A 567 -42.97 18.61 -25.19
N GLN A 568 -41.89 17.90 -24.88
CA GLN A 568 -41.19 18.01 -23.60
C GLN A 568 -40.07 19.05 -23.68
N GLU A 569 -40.04 19.99 -22.73
CA GLU A 569 -39.01 21.04 -22.66
C GLU A 569 -37.61 20.48 -22.40
N VAL A 570 -37.51 19.46 -21.52
CA VAL A 570 -36.24 18.80 -21.18
C VAL A 570 -35.54 18.22 -22.42
N TYR A 571 -36.31 17.71 -23.39
CA TYR A 571 -35.76 17.16 -24.64
C TYR A 571 -34.96 18.19 -25.44
N PHE A 572 -35.49 19.41 -25.60
CA PHE A 572 -34.80 20.48 -26.35
C PHE A 572 -33.59 21.01 -25.61
N LEU A 573 -33.67 21.16 -24.29
CA LEU A 573 -32.56 21.59 -23.44
C LEU A 573 -31.42 20.56 -23.44
N GLU A 574 -31.74 19.28 -23.29
CA GLU A 574 -30.77 18.19 -23.37
C GLU A 574 -30.09 18.16 -24.74
N ARG A 575 -30.87 18.20 -25.83
CA ARG A 575 -30.34 18.15 -27.20
C ARG A 575 -29.45 19.35 -27.55
N ALA A 576 -29.76 20.53 -27.04
CA ALA A 576 -28.99 21.74 -27.27
C ALA A 576 -27.64 21.73 -26.53
N LEU A 577 -27.55 21.08 -25.38
CA LEU A 577 -26.41 21.18 -24.47
C LEU A 577 -25.54 19.91 -24.38
N ASP A 578 -26.06 18.72 -24.66
CA ASP A 578 -25.35 17.43 -24.62
C ASP A 578 -23.96 17.44 -25.29
N PRO A 579 -23.76 18.11 -26.45
CA PRO A 579 -22.45 18.13 -27.10
C PRO A 579 -21.39 18.92 -26.31
N TYR A 580 -21.80 19.86 -25.45
CA TYR A 580 -20.93 20.91 -24.91
C TYR A 580 -20.71 20.83 -23.40
N VAL A 581 -21.67 20.25 -22.67
CA VAL A 581 -21.67 20.25 -21.20
C VAL A 581 -21.87 18.84 -20.65
N SER A 582 -21.65 18.68 -19.35
CA SER A 582 -21.99 17.48 -18.59
C SER A 582 -23.38 17.69 -18.00
N LEU A 583 -24.38 16.97 -18.49
CA LEU A 583 -25.78 17.15 -18.10
C LEU A 583 -26.21 16.19 -16.99
N SER A 584 -26.79 16.72 -15.91
CA SER A 584 -27.59 15.94 -14.94
C SER A 584 -29.05 16.33 -15.06
N ILE A 585 -29.96 15.34 -15.01
CA ILE A 585 -31.40 15.55 -15.13
C ILE A 585 -32.08 14.81 -13.98
N GLY A 586 -32.95 15.48 -13.23
CA GLY A 586 -33.65 14.91 -12.09
C GLY A 586 -34.27 15.97 -11.17
N ASP A 587 -34.66 15.55 -9.96
CA ASP A 587 -35.19 16.42 -8.92
C ASP A 587 -34.11 17.28 -8.28
N LEU A 588 -34.48 18.41 -7.66
CA LEU A 588 -33.53 19.39 -7.12
C LEU A 588 -32.48 18.76 -6.20
N ASP A 589 -32.90 17.90 -5.26
CA ASP A 589 -32.03 17.17 -4.32
C ASP A 589 -30.96 16.33 -5.02
N THR A 590 -31.27 15.81 -6.21
CA THR A 590 -30.38 14.94 -6.99
C THR A 590 -29.44 15.74 -7.88
N VAL A 591 -29.88 16.88 -8.40
CA VAL A 591 -29.14 17.66 -9.39
C VAL A 591 -28.34 18.82 -8.79
N LEU A 592 -28.72 19.31 -7.61
CA LEU A 592 -28.04 20.42 -6.91
C LEU A 592 -26.92 19.91 -5.99
N THR A 593 -25.94 19.21 -6.58
CA THR A 593 -24.73 18.74 -5.88
C THR A 593 -23.67 19.85 -5.76
N ARG A 594 -22.58 19.62 -4.99
CA ARG A 594 -21.54 20.64 -4.70
C ARG A 594 -20.88 21.28 -5.94
N ASN A 595 -20.99 20.68 -7.12
CA ASN A 595 -20.29 21.13 -8.32
C ASN A 595 -21.20 21.67 -9.44
N THR A 596 -22.52 21.75 -9.27
CA THR A 596 -23.43 22.26 -10.32
C THR A 596 -23.20 23.76 -10.55
N ALA A 597 -22.89 24.15 -11.79
CA ALA A 597 -22.58 25.54 -12.15
C ALA A 597 -23.80 26.31 -12.68
N VAL A 598 -24.67 25.60 -13.43
CA VAL A 598 -25.89 26.16 -14.03
C VAL A 598 -27.05 25.22 -13.75
N LEU A 599 -28.19 25.78 -13.37
CA LEU A 599 -29.45 25.05 -13.18
C LEU A 599 -30.49 25.58 -14.17
N LEU A 600 -30.99 24.70 -15.03
CA LEU A 600 -32.06 24.98 -15.99
C LEU A 600 -33.38 24.47 -15.42
N ILE A 601 -34.38 25.34 -15.33
CA ILE A 601 -35.67 25.04 -14.74
C ILE A 601 -36.77 25.28 -15.79
N PRO A 602 -37.20 24.24 -16.53
CA PRO A 602 -38.32 24.35 -17.46
C PRO A 602 -39.62 24.72 -16.73
N ASP A 603 -40.64 25.21 -17.45
CA ASP A 603 -41.91 25.61 -16.83
C ASP A 603 -42.67 24.42 -16.24
N GLY A 604 -42.55 23.24 -16.86
CA GLY A 604 -43.09 21.98 -16.34
C GLY A 604 -42.49 21.53 -15.00
N ALA A 605 -41.27 21.97 -14.66
CA ALA A 605 -40.68 21.74 -13.35
C ALA A 605 -41.13 22.86 -12.41
N VAL A 606 -42.12 22.56 -11.56
CA VAL A 606 -42.66 23.49 -10.56
C VAL A 606 -41.93 23.27 -9.23
N PRO A 607 -40.99 24.15 -8.83
CA PRO A 607 -40.22 23.94 -7.62
C PRO A 607 -41.08 24.14 -6.37
N SER A 608 -40.89 23.28 -5.37
CA SER A 608 -41.53 23.39 -4.06
C SER A 608 -41.10 24.67 -3.31
N THR A 609 -41.78 25.03 -2.22
CA THR A 609 -41.36 26.16 -1.37
C THR A 609 -39.94 25.99 -0.84
N ASN A 610 -39.57 24.77 -0.43
CA ASN A 610 -38.21 24.46 0.03
C ASN A 610 -37.19 24.58 -1.11
N ASP A 611 -37.53 24.05 -2.29
CA ASP A 611 -36.68 24.09 -3.48
C ASP A 611 -36.31 25.53 -3.86
N ARG A 612 -37.29 26.44 -3.79
CA ARG A 612 -37.08 27.87 -4.09
C ARG A 612 -36.09 28.52 -3.14
N GLU A 613 -36.17 28.20 -1.85
CA GLU A 613 -35.22 28.72 -0.86
C GLU A 613 -33.82 28.15 -1.07
N GLU A 614 -33.71 26.87 -1.40
CA GLU A 614 -32.41 26.24 -1.69
C GLU A 614 -31.77 26.79 -2.97
N ILE A 615 -32.55 26.95 -4.03
CA ILE A 615 -32.09 27.57 -5.28
C ILE A 615 -31.66 29.01 -5.02
N ALA A 616 -32.41 29.78 -4.23
CA ALA A 616 -32.04 31.15 -3.87
C ALA A 616 -30.68 31.21 -3.14
N LYS A 617 -30.48 30.36 -2.12
CA LYS A 617 -29.20 30.23 -1.39
C LYS A 617 -28.05 29.74 -2.29
N TRP A 618 -28.35 28.92 -3.30
CA TRP A 618 -27.35 28.46 -4.26
C TRP A 618 -26.94 29.56 -5.25
N ILE A 619 -27.88 30.36 -5.75
CA ILE A 619 -27.59 31.53 -6.61
C ILE A 619 -26.72 32.54 -5.84
N GLU A 620 -27.03 32.81 -4.57
CA GLU A 620 -26.23 33.73 -3.75
C GLU A 620 -24.75 33.32 -3.64
N ARG A 621 -24.48 32.00 -3.65
CA ARG A 621 -23.14 31.39 -3.65
C ARG A 621 -22.44 31.38 -5.01
N GLY A 622 -23.04 31.93 -6.06
CA GLY A 622 -22.43 32.04 -7.39
C GLY A 622 -23.10 31.21 -8.49
N GLY A 623 -24.18 30.48 -8.18
CA GLY A 623 -24.92 29.69 -9.17
C GLY A 623 -25.66 30.55 -10.21
N VAL A 624 -25.83 30.02 -11.43
CA VAL A 624 -26.68 30.63 -12.46
C VAL A 624 -27.94 29.79 -12.66
N ALA A 625 -29.09 30.32 -12.27
CA ALA A 625 -30.39 29.69 -12.51
C ALA A 625 -31.04 30.30 -13.77
N VAL A 626 -31.46 29.44 -14.70
CA VAL A 626 -32.19 29.86 -15.92
C VAL A 626 -33.57 29.22 -15.87
N ARG A 627 -34.60 30.05 -15.72
CA ARG A 627 -36.02 29.64 -15.71
C ARG A 627 -36.64 29.90 -17.07
N PHE A 628 -37.44 28.96 -17.56
CA PHE A 628 -38.29 29.14 -18.74
C PHE A 628 -39.74 29.38 -18.31
N ALA A 629 -40.42 30.29 -19.00
CA ALA A 629 -41.81 30.61 -18.75
C ALA A 629 -42.75 29.72 -19.58
N GLY A 630 -43.91 29.40 -19.03
CA GLY A 630 -44.97 28.67 -19.71
C GLY A 630 -46.31 28.87 -19.03
N ALA A 631 -47.24 27.93 -19.23
CA ALA A 631 -48.60 28.00 -18.69
C ALA A 631 -48.62 28.02 -17.16
N ASN A 632 -47.68 27.34 -16.49
CA ASN A 632 -47.61 27.29 -15.03
C ASN A 632 -47.19 28.65 -14.47
N LEU A 633 -46.14 29.26 -15.03
CA LEU A 633 -45.68 30.58 -14.59
C LEU A 633 -46.71 31.69 -14.93
N ALA A 634 -47.45 31.57 -16.03
CA ALA A 634 -48.52 32.50 -16.41
C ALA A 634 -49.72 32.49 -15.44
N ALA A 635 -49.99 31.36 -14.78
CA ALA A 635 -51.05 31.22 -13.77
C ALA A 635 -50.71 31.93 -12.44
N GLY A 636 -49.46 32.36 -12.26
CA GLY A 636 -48.99 33.11 -11.09
C GLY A 636 -48.48 32.24 -9.93
N GLY A 637 -47.94 32.88 -8.90
CA GLY A 637 -47.52 32.22 -7.64
C GLY A 637 -46.03 31.86 -7.53
N ASP A 638 -45.20 32.17 -8.52
CA ASP A 638 -43.75 31.91 -8.49
C ASP A 638 -42.91 33.16 -8.12
N THR A 639 -42.09 33.06 -7.08
CA THR A 639 -41.17 34.11 -6.62
C THR A 639 -39.75 34.02 -7.20
N LEU A 640 -39.41 32.94 -7.93
CA LEU A 640 -38.11 32.72 -8.55
C LEU A 640 -38.04 33.39 -9.94
N VAL A 641 -38.34 34.69 -9.99
CA VAL A 641 -38.32 35.51 -11.21
C VAL A 641 -37.54 36.82 -10.96
N PRO A 642 -36.81 37.35 -11.96
CA PRO A 642 -35.98 38.55 -11.83
C PRO A 642 -36.79 39.87 -11.83
N THR A 643 -38.00 39.82 -12.39
CA THR A 643 -38.95 40.95 -12.47
C THR A 643 -40.35 40.43 -12.19
N ARG A 644 -41.22 41.29 -11.62
CA ARG A 644 -42.63 40.94 -11.45
C ARG A 644 -43.28 40.67 -12.80
N LEU A 645 -44.17 39.69 -12.87
CA LEU A 645 -44.84 39.26 -14.08
C LEU A 645 -46.31 39.66 -14.04
N ARG A 646 -46.85 40.06 -15.19
CA ARG A 646 -48.29 40.25 -15.36
C ARG A 646 -48.97 38.89 -15.37
N LEU A 647 -50.15 38.81 -14.76
CA LEU A 647 -50.98 37.60 -14.79
C LEU A 647 -51.45 37.31 -16.23
N GLY A 648 -51.33 36.04 -16.65
CA GLY A 648 -51.68 35.57 -17.99
C GLY A 648 -50.55 35.66 -19.02
N ASP A 649 -50.75 34.97 -20.15
CA ASP A 649 -49.85 34.99 -21.30
C ASP A 649 -50.35 35.95 -22.40
N ARG A 650 -49.43 36.44 -23.22
CA ARG A 650 -49.75 37.22 -24.43
C ARG A 650 -49.59 36.31 -25.65
N ALA A 651 -50.71 35.99 -26.30
CA ALA A 651 -50.70 35.28 -27.58
C ALA A 651 -50.58 36.24 -28.78
N LEU A 652 -49.61 35.95 -29.65
CA LEU A 652 -49.27 36.64 -30.89
C LEU A 652 -49.62 35.70 -32.06
N GLY A 653 -50.79 35.90 -32.67
CA GLY A 653 -51.14 35.26 -33.96
C GLY A 653 -52.26 34.23 -33.90
N GLY A 654 -53.10 34.24 -32.85
CA GLY A 654 -54.27 33.37 -32.74
C GLY A 654 -55.52 33.93 -33.44
N VAL A 655 -56.52 33.08 -33.68
CA VAL A 655 -57.78 33.43 -34.37
C VAL A 655 -58.59 34.56 -33.67
N MET A 656 -58.22 34.92 -32.44
CA MET A 656 -58.77 36.05 -31.68
C MET A 656 -57.72 37.09 -31.22
N SER A 657 -56.45 36.98 -31.65
CA SER A 657 -55.40 37.97 -31.34
C SER A 657 -54.78 38.59 -32.61
N TRP A 658 -55.00 39.89 -32.79
CA TRP A 658 -54.58 40.68 -33.97
C TRP A 658 -53.08 41.06 -33.97
N GLY A 659 -52.16 40.11 -33.77
CA GLY A 659 -50.73 40.37 -33.88
C GLY A 659 -50.00 39.23 -34.57
N GLU A 660 -49.24 39.49 -35.64
CA GLU A 660 -48.36 38.47 -36.23
C GLU A 660 -47.27 38.03 -35.22
N PRO A 661 -46.78 36.77 -35.27
CA PRO A 661 -45.63 36.34 -34.46
C PRO A 661 -44.45 37.29 -34.65
N THR A 662 -43.90 37.81 -33.54
CA THR A 662 -42.90 38.87 -33.56
C THR A 662 -41.49 38.29 -33.65
N ALA A 663 -40.60 38.96 -34.40
CA ALA A 663 -39.18 38.61 -34.48
C ALA A 663 -38.38 39.17 -33.28
N LEU A 664 -37.20 38.63 -33.04
CA LEU A 664 -36.26 39.14 -32.04
C LEU A 664 -35.58 40.43 -32.53
N ALA A 665 -35.40 41.41 -31.64
CA ALA A 665 -34.59 42.59 -31.90
C ALA A 665 -33.09 42.30 -31.73
N GLU A 666 -32.24 43.23 -32.13
CA GLU A 666 -30.80 43.14 -31.85
C GLU A 666 -30.53 43.16 -30.34
N PHE A 667 -29.50 42.41 -29.91
CA PHE A 667 -29.14 42.34 -28.50
C PHE A 667 -28.58 43.69 -28.01
N PRO A 668 -29.06 44.22 -26.88
CA PRO A 668 -28.59 45.49 -26.35
C PRO A 668 -27.15 45.37 -25.84
N ALA A 669 -26.44 46.50 -25.74
CA ALA A 669 -25.02 46.52 -25.37
C ALA A 669 -24.71 45.95 -23.97
N ASN A 670 -25.69 45.95 -23.07
CA ASN A 670 -25.59 45.37 -21.72
C ASN A 670 -25.92 43.85 -21.68
N SER A 671 -26.21 43.23 -22.82
CA SER A 671 -26.55 41.81 -22.91
C SER A 671 -25.31 40.92 -23.03
N PRO A 672 -25.25 39.78 -22.33
CA PRO A 672 -24.22 38.79 -22.60
C PRO A 672 -24.31 38.24 -24.03
N PHE A 673 -25.47 38.31 -24.70
CA PHE A 673 -25.68 37.79 -26.05
C PHE A 673 -25.15 38.71 -27.16
N LEU A 674 -24.57 39.86 -26.82
CA LEU A 674 -23.99 40.78 -27.80
C LEU A 674 -22.98 40.07 -28.71
N GLY A 675 -23.12 40.28 -30.02
CA GLY A 675 -22.27 39.67 -31.06
C GLY A 675 -22.78 38.33 -31.62
N ILE A 676 -23.86 37.75 -31.07
CA ILE A 676 -24.51 36.58 -31.65
C ILE A 676 -25.45 37.03 -32.78
N PRO A 677 -25.34 36.51 -34.02
CA PRO A 677 -26.22 36.89 -35.12
C PRO A 677 -27.65 36.41 -34.86
N VAL A 678 -28.62 37.30 -35.05
CA VAL A 678 -30.06 37.00 -34.87
C VAL A 678 -30.67 36.55 -36.21
N PRO A 679 -31.10 35.28 -36.34
CA PRO A 679 -31.73 34.80 -37.58
C PRO A 679 -33.10 35.44 -37.82
N LYS A 680 -33.42 35.75 -39.09
CA LYS A 680 -34.66 36.43 -39.49
C LYS A 680 -35.91 35.54 -39.45
N ASP A 681 -35.76 34.25 -39.22
CA ASP A 681 -36.81 33.21 -39.21
C ASP A 681 -37.27 32.85 -37.79
N VAL A 682 -36.59 33.32 -36.74
CA VAL A 682 -37.02 33.13 -35.36
C VAL A 682 -38.27 33.99 -35.08
N ARG A 683 -39.33 33.36 -34.60
CA ARG A 683 -40.64 33.93 -34.30
C ARG A 683 -41.11 33.49 -32.92
N ILE A 684 -41.59 34.45 -32.15
CA ILE A 684 -42.22 34.21 -30.84
C ILE A 684 -43.73 34.40 -31.00
N SER A 685 -44.49 33.35 -30.68
CA SER A 685 -45.96 33.34 -30.79
C SER A 685 -46.66 33.50 -29.45
N GLN A 686 -46.02 33.18 -28.33
CA GLN A 686 -46.56 33.42 -26.98
C GLN A 686 -45.46 33.81 -26.01
N GLN A 687 -45.76 34.69 -25.04
CA GLN A 687 -44.83 35.03 -23.96
C GLN A 687 -45.56 35.49 -22.69
N VAL A 688 -44.92 35.32 -21.53
CA VAL A 688 -45.35 35.97 -20.28
C VAL A 688 -44.74 37.37 -20.20
N LEU A 689 -45.54 38.38 -19.84
CA LEU A 689 -45.07 39.77 -19.83
C LEU A 689 -44.50 40.18 -18.47
N ALA A 690 -43.36 40.86 -18.46
CA ALA A 690 -42.88 41.58 -17.28
C ALA A 690 -43.74 42.82 -16.99
N GLU A 691 -43.94 43.14 -15.71
CA GLU A 691 -44.52 44.41 -15.28
C GLU A 691 -43.54 45.56 -15.59
N PRO A 692 -43.99 46.68 -16.19
CA PRO A 692 -43.13 47.82 -16.45
C PRO A 692 -42.66 48.45 -15.14
N THR A 693 -41.38 48.29 -14.81
CA THR A 693 -40.71 48.97 -13.72
C THR A 693 -39.56 49.84 -14.25
N PRO A 694 -39.12 50.89 -13.53
CA PRO A 694 -38.04 51.77 -14.00
C PRO A 694 -36.72 51.03 -14.28
N ASP A 695 -36.43 49.94 -13.56
CA ASP A 695 -35.25 49.09 -13.70
C ASP A 695 -35.37 47.99 -14.78
N LEU A 696 -36.56 47.81 -15.37
CA LEU A 696 -36.81 46.74 -16.33
C LEU A 696 -35.88 46.81 -17.54
N ALA A 697 -35.54 48.01 -18.00
CA ALA A 697 -34.65 48.19 -19.14
C ALA A 697 -33.23 47.66 -18.88
N GLU A 698 -32.71 47.84 -17.65
CA GLU A 698 -31.39 47.36 -17.23
C GLU A 698 -31.37 45.84 -17.04
N LYS A 699 -32.48 45.27 -16.58
CA LYS A 699 -32.68 43.84 -16.40
C LYS A 699 -32.96 43.07 -17.69
N THR A 700 -33.17 43.74 -18.82
CA THR A 700 -33.53 43.08 -20.08
C THR A 700 -32.31 42.78 -20.95
N TRP A 701 -32.03 41.49 -21.20
CA TRP A 701 -30.93 41.02 -22.06
C TRP A 701 -31.34 40.70 -23.50
N ALA A 702 -32.63 40.48 -23.77
CA ALA A 702 -33.15 40.30 -25.13
C ALA A 702 -34.56 40.88 -25.23
N ARG A 703 -34.91 41.45 -26.39
CA ARG A 703 -36.20 42.08 -26.67
C ARG A 703 -36.78 41.57 -27.98
N LEU A 704 -38.09 41.63 -28.12
CA LEU A 704 -38.77 41.48 -29.40
C LEU A 704 -38.72 42.79 -30.20
N ALA A 705 -39.01 42.72 -31.50
CA ALA A 705 -39.06 43.88 -32.39
C ALA A 705 -40.09 44.95 -31.94
N ASP A 706 -41.09 44.56 -31.15
CA ASP A 706 -42.07 45.48 -30.55
C ASP A 706 -41.59 46.11 -29.22
N GLY A 707 -40.34 45.85 -28.82
CA GLY A 707 -39.70 46.39 -27.62
C GLY A 707 -39.97 45.62 -26.33
N THR A 708 -40.83 44.58 -26.37
CA THR A 708 -41.14 43.79 -25.17
C THR A 708 -39.96 42.89 -24.76
N PRO A 709 -39.67 42.73 -23.45
CA PRO A 709 -38.60 41.84 -22.97
C PRO A 709 -38.87 40.37 -23.29
N LEU A 710 -37.88 39.67 -23.83
CA LEU A 710 -37.89 38.22 -24.02
C LEU A 710 -36.97 37.48 -23.04
N VAL A 711 -35.84 38.08 -22.66
CA VAL A 711 -34.96 37.54 -21.62
C VAL A 711 -34.68 38.62 -20.60
N THR A 712 -35.03 38.36 -19.36
CA THR A 712 -34.73 39.23 -18.22
C THR A 712 -33.79 38.53 -17.26
N ALA A 713 -32.97 39.29 -16.55
CA ALA A 713 -32.01 38.75 -15.59
C ALA A 713 -31.79 39.71 -14.42
N GLU A 714 -31.52 39.12 -13.26
CA GLU A 714 -31.19 39.83 -12.03
C GLU A 714 -29.98 39.16 -11.38
N LYS A 715 -29.04 39.97 -10.89
CA LYS A 715 -27.90 39.47 -10.11
C LYS A 715 -28.33 39.29 -8.65
N ARG A 716 -28.11 38.10 -8.08
CA ARG A 716 -28.39 37.81 -6.66
C ARG A 716 -27.14 37.25 -6.00
N GLY A 717 -26.59 37.96 -5.02
CA GLY A 717 -25.29 37.65 -4.43
C GLY A 717 -24.17 37.60 -5.49
N GLN A 718 -23.48 36.46 -5.59
CA GLN A 718 -22.43 36.24 -6.59
C GLN A 718 -22.94 35.63 -7.90
N GLY A 719 -24.20 35.18 -7.95
CA GLY A 719 -24.80 34.48 -9.09
C GLY A 719 -25.86 35.30 -9.85
N TYR A 720 -26.55 34.62 -10.77
CA TYR A 720 -27.58 35.22 -11.62
C TYR A 720 -28.87 34.39 -11.63
N LEU A 721 -30.00 35.08 -11.61
CA LEU A 721 -31.31 34.54 -11.94
C LEU A 721 -31.75 35.09 -13.30
N VAL A 722 -31.95 34.19 -14.26
CA VAL A 722 -32.31 34.52 -15.64
C VAL A 722 -33.68 33.93 -15.94
N LEU A 723 -34.56 34.70 -16.56
CA LEU A 723 -35.88 34.26 -17.04
C LEU A 723 -35.96 34.43 -18.56
N VAL A 724 -36.28 33.34 -19.24
CA VAL A 724 -36.69 33.34 -20.64
C VAL A 724 -38.22 33.36 -20.68
N HIS A 725 -38.80 34.41 -21.25
CA HIS A 725 -40.25 34.68 -21.22
C HIS A 725 -41.09 33.78 -22.15
N THR A 726 -40.49 32.72 -22.69
CA THR A 726 -41.13 31.68 -23.51
C THR A 726 -40.69 30.28 -23.04
N THR A 727 -41.43 29.25 -23.46
CA THR A 727 -41.09 27.85 -23.17
C THR A 727 -39.80 27.41 -23.85
N ALA A 728 -39.14 26.38 -23.32
CA ALA A 728 -37.93 25.80 -23.93
C ALA A 728 -38.23 24.83 -25.10
N ASN A 729 -39.49 24.48 -25.32
CA ASN A 729 -39.95 23.65 -26.45
C ASN A 729 -40.45 24.52 -27.61
N THR A 730 -41.19 23.93 -28.56
CA THR A 730 -41.72 24.64 -29.73
C THR A 730 -43.13 25.20 -29.56
N GLY A 731 -43.71 25.11 -28.36
CA GLY A 731 -45.11 25.46 -28.12
C GLY A 731 -45.39 26.95 -28.27
N TRP A 732 -44.49 27.79 -27.74
CA TRP A 732 -44.66 29.25 -27.69
C TRP A 732 -43.70 30.02 -28.62
N SER A 733 -42.72 29.33 -29.20
CA SER A 733 -41.78 29.91 -30.17
C SER A 733 -41.10 28.83 -30.99
N ASN A 734 -40.49 29.20 -32.12
CA ASN A 734 -39.55 28.33 -32.84
C ASN A 734 -38.08 28.56 -32.43
N LEU A 735 -37.81 29.34 -31.38
CA LEU A 735 -36.46 29.67 -30.92
C LEU A 735 -35.65 28.40 -30.64
N SER A 736 -36.26 27.42 -29.97
CA SER A 736 -35.66 26.13 -29.60
C SER A 736 -35.17 25.27 -30.78
N LEU A 737 -35.64 25.55 -32.00
CA LEU A 737 -35.19 24.88 -33.24
C LEU A 737 -34.01 25.59 -33.92
N SER A 738 -33.61 26.77 -33.43
CA SER A 738 -32.59 27.60 -34.07
C SER A 738 -31.20 27.39 -33.45
N GLY A 739 -30.15 27.61 -34.24
CA GLY A 739 -28.78 27.68 -33.72
C GLY A 739 -28.57 28.85 -32.73
N LEU A 740 -29.41 29.89 -32.81
CA LEU A 740 -29.41 31.01 -31.87
C LEU A 740 -29.66 30.54 -30.43
N PHE A 741 -30.61 29.61 -30.23
CA PHE A 741 -30.92 29.06 -28.92
C PHE A 741 -29.73 28.33 -28.28
N VAL A 742 -29.03 27.52 -29.08
CA VAL A 742 -27.81 26.82 -28.64
C VAL A 742 -26.74 27.84 -28.22
N ASN A 743 -26.51 28.86 -29.04
CA ASN A 743 -25.52 29.91 -28.75
C ASN A 743 -25.88 30.72 -27.48
N MET A 744 -27.16 31.03 -27.28
CA MET A 744 -27.65 31.72 -26.08
C MET A 744 -27.41 30.86 -24.82
N LEU A 745 -27.77 29.57 -24.84
CA LEU A 745 -27.54 28.67 -23.72
C LEU A 745 -26.05 28.52 -23.40
N GLN A 746 -25.19 28.36 -24.42
CA GLN A 746 -23.73 28.33 -24.22
C GLN A 746 -23.22 29.61 -23.55
N ARG A 747 -23.73 30.77 -23.97
CA ARG A 747 -23.34 32.06 -23.37
C ARG A 747 -23.76 32.16 -21.90
N LEU A 748 -24.96 31.67 -21.55
CA LEU A 748 -25.40 31.59 -20.16
C LEU A 748 -24.54 30.63 -19.33
N VAL A 749 -24.09 29.51 -19.91
CA VAL A 749 -23.17 28.59 -19.23
C VAL A 749 -21.80 29.24 -18.98
N THR A 750 -21.32 30.10 -19.89
CA THR A 750 -20.08 30.85 -19.64
C THR A 750 -20.23 31.93 -18.56
N LEU A 751 -21.45 32.40 -18.29
CA LEU A 751 -21.74 33.44 -17.30
C LEU A 751 -21.54 32.97 -15.85
N SER A 752 -21.64 31.66 -15.58
CA SER A 752 -21.48 31.08 -14.24
C SER A 752 -20.07 31.18 -13.67
N ARG A 753 -19.12 31.75 -14.42
CA ARG A 753 -17.77 32.07 -13.94
C ARG A 753 -17.71 33.32 -13.04
N GLY A 754 -18.86 33.96 -12.77
CA GLY A 754 -18.83 35.36 -12.37
C GLY A 754 -18.15 36.19 -13.47
N VAL A 755 -18.05 37.49 -13.27
CA VAL A 755 -17.30 38.35 -14.20
C VAL A 755 -15.82 37.95 -14.13
N ALA A 756 -15.38 37.11 -15.06
CA ALA A 756 -13.99 36.70 -15.25
C ALA A 756 -13.70 36.48 -16.74
N GLY A 757 -13.83 37.55 -17.52
CA GLY A 757 -12.97 37.78 -18.68
C GLY A 757 -11.51 38.04 -18.30
N ASP A 758 -11.17 38.03 -17.00
CA ASP A 758 -9.83 38.37 -16.48
C ASP A 758 -8.96 37.16 -16.10
N GLY A 759 -9.43 35.91 -16.28
CA GLY A 759 -8.60 34.72 -16.04
C GLY A 759 -7.44 34.57 -17.02
N VAL A 760 -7.51 35.25 -18.17
CA VAL A 760 -6.38 35.39 -19.11
C VAL A 760 -5.60 36.68 -18.84
N ASN A 761 -6.14 37.66 -18.11
CA ASN A 761 -5.48 38.93 -17.79
C ASN A 761 -4.83 39.00 -16.39
N LYS A 762 -4.84 37.92 -15.63
CA LYS A 762 -4.28 37.86 -14.26
C LYS A 762 -2.99 37.05 -14.25
N ALA A 763 -2.01 37.52 -13.49
CA ALA A 763 -0.72 36.85 -13.34
C ALA A 763 -0.90 35.46 -12.69
N LEU A 764 -0.42 34.40 -13.36
CA LEU A 764 -0.62 33.00 -12.98
C LEU A 764 0.55 32.50 -12.13
N LYS A 765 0.27 32.13 -10.88
CA LYS A 765 1.29 31.63 -9.95
C LYS A 765 1.59 30.15 -10.22
N PRO A 766 2.85 29.70 -10.07
CA PRO A 766 3.18 28.28 -10.20
C PRO A 766 2.50 27.47 -9.10
N TRP A 767 1.65 26.51 -9.47
CA TRP A 767 0.95 25.64 -8.53
C TRP A 767 1.67 24.30 -8.37
N ARG A 768 1.94 23.60 -9.47
CA ARG A 768 2.72 22.35 -9.51
C ARG A 768 3.54 22.29 -10.78
N THR A 769 4.77 21.78 -10.72
CA THR A 769 5.68 21.73 -11.88
C THR A 769 6.12 20.31 -12.18
N LEU A 770 6.40 20.03 -13.44
CA LEU A 770 6.97 18.76 -13.87
C LEU A 770 8.44 18.68 -13.49
N ASP A 771 8.90 17.53 -13.00
CA ASP A 771 10.32 17.19 -12.94
C ASP A 771 10.80 16.66 -14.31
N GLY A 772 12.11 16.41 -14.46
CA GLY A 772 12.64 15.92 -15.73
C GLY A 772 12.24 14.49 -16.10
N PHE A 773 11.66 13.71 -15.19
CA PHE A 773 10.99 12.44 -15.51
C PHE A 773 9.50 12.63 -15.81
N GLY A 774 9.04 13.89 -15.89
CA GLY A 774 7.68 14.26 -16.17
C GLY A 774 6.75 14.13 -14.97
N ARG A 775 7.19 13.97 -13.72
CA ARG A 775 6.29 13.82 -12.57
C ARG A 775 5.90 15.18 -11.98
N LEU A 776 4.66 15.34 -11.55
CA LEU A 776 4.17 16.59 -10.95
C LEU A 776 4.59 16.72 -9.48
N GLY A 777 5.42 17.72 -9.18
CA GLY A 777 5.89 18.05 -7.84
C GLY A 777 5.56 19.48 -7.41
N ALA A 778 6.08 19.86 -6.24
CA ALA A 778 6.05 21.25 -5.79
C ALA A 778 6.93 22.13 -6.71
N PRO A 779 6.53 23.37 -6.97
CA PRO A 779 7.32 24.30 -7.77
C PRO A 779 8.65 24.64 -7.07
N PRO A 780 9.75 24.81 -7.82
CA PRO A 780 11.03 25.25 -7.25
C PRO A 780 10.91 26.66 -6.67
N ALA A 781 11.72 26.98 -5.65
CA ALA A 781 11.57 28.21 -4.86
C ALA A 781 11.78 29.50 -5.68
N GLY A 782 12.45 29.41 -6.83
CA GLY A 782 12.67 30.49 -7.79
C GLY A 782 11.71 30.55 -8.99
N ALA A 783 10.63 29.76 -9.03
CA ALA A 783 9.68 29.78 -10.14
C ALA A 783 8.94 31.13 -10.24
N GLN A 784 8.96 31.75 -11.41
CA GLN A 784 8.34 33.05 -11.67
C GLN A 784 6.83 32.91 -11.92
N ILE A 785 6.10 33.95 -11.52
CA ILE A 785 4.68 34.12 -11.86
C ILE A 785 4.60 34.47 -13.36
N LEU A 786 3.72 33.76 -14.08
CA LEU A 786 3.53 33.98 -15.50
C LEU A 786 2.59 35.17 -15.76
N PRO A 787 2.88 36.00 -16.77
CA PRO A 787 1.99 37.10 -17.16
C PRO A 787 0.71 36.56 -17.83
N ALA A 788 -0.25 37.47 -17.99
CA ALA A 788 -1.53 37.24 -18.66
C ALA A 788 -1.41 36.58 -20.06
N ASP A 789 -0.44 37.05 -20.86
CA ASP A 789 -0.16 36.63 -22.23
C ASP A 789 0.72 35.36 -22.32
N ALA A 790 1.02 34.70 -21.19
CA ALA A 790 1.89 33.54 -21.15
C ALA A 790 1.41 32.39 -22.05
N ALA A 791 0.12 32.33 -22.36
CA ALA A 791 -0.43 31.36 -23.31
C ALA A 791 0.29 31.41 -24.67
N GLU A 792 0.82 32.56 -25.10
CA GLU A 792 1.55 32.71 -26.36
C GLU A 792 3.07 32.85 -26.15
N THR A 793 3.49 33.46 -25.04
CA THR A 793 4.90 33.82 -24.80
C THR A 793 5.71 32.82 -23.97
N PHE A 794 5.06 31.87 -23.28
CA PHE A 794 5.74 30.92 -22.40
C PHE A 794 6.76 30.04 -23.13
N LYS A 795 7.99 30.03 -22.61
CA LYS A 795 9.08 29.11 -22.98
C LYS A 795 9.55 28.32 -21.75
N PRO A 796 9.72 26.99 -21.85
CA PRO A 796 10.25 26.17 -20.75
C PRO A 796 11.70 26.56 -20.42
N LYS A 797 11.96 26.95 -19.16
CA LYS A 797 13.30 27.29 -18.63
C LYS A 797 13.31 27.14 -17.09
N PRO A 798 14.46 27.19 -16.40
CA PRO A 798 14.50 27.03 -14.94
C PRO A 798 13.60 27.99 -14.15
N THR A 799 13.41 29.22 -14.64
CA THR A 799 12.54 30.24 -14.03
C THR A 799 11.05 30.06 -14.37
N THR A 800 10.72 29.37 -15.45
CA THR A 800 9.33 29.09 -15.87
C THR A 800 9.22 27.62 -16.30
N PRO A 801 9.31 26.68 -15.33
CA PRO A 801 9.24 25.25 -15.62
C PRO A 801 7.84 24.82 -16.11
N PRO A 802 7.71 23.78 -16.94
CA PRO A 802 6.40 23.31 -17.37
C PRO A 802 5.61 22.74 -16.19
N GLY A 803 4.28 22.92 -16.18
CA GLY A 803 3.44 22.62 -15.02
C GLY A 803 2.03 23.21 -15.07
N LEU A 804 1.34 23.15 -13.93
CA LEU A 804 0.05 23.78 -13.68
C LEU A 804 0.28 25.13 -12.98
N TYR A 805 -0.34 26.18 -13.50
CA TYR A 805 -0.26 27.55 -13.01
C TYR A 805 -1.66 28.11 -12.77
N GLY A 806 -1.85 28.87 -11.69
CA GLY A 806 -3.14 29.45 -11.33
C GLY A 806 -3.43 29.35 -9.83
N ASP A 807 -4.71 29.28 -9.48
CA ASP A 807 -5.20 29.06 -8.12
C ASP A 807 -5.95 27.72 -8.00
N GLU A 808 -6.46 27.39 -6.81
CA GLU A 808 -7.20 26.13 -6.59
C GLU A 808 -8.44 25.98 -7.48
N ASN A 809 -9.03 27.09 -7.95
CA ASN A 809 -10.29 27.11 -8.66
C ASN A 809 -10.11 27.28 -10.19
N ALA A 810 -8.94 27.72 -10.64
CA ALA A 810 -8.62 27.94 -12.04
C ALA A 810 -7.14 27.64 -12.32
N GLN A 811 -6.86 26.43 -12.81
CA GLN A 811 -5.52 25.98 -13.20
C GLN A 811 -5.39 25.93 -14.73
N VAL A 812 -4.25 26.39 -15.24
CA VAL A 812 -3.87 26.36 -16.66
C VAL A 812 -2.62 25.52 -16.82
N ALA A 813 -2.62 24.62 -17.80
CA ALA A 813 -1.49 23.75 -18.08
C ALA A 813 -0.51 24.39 -19.07
N PHE A 814 0.76 24.47 -18.68
CA PHE A 814 1.87 24.89 -19.52
C PHE A 814 2.78 23.68 -19.77
N ASN A 815 2.56 23.02 -20.89
CA ASN A 815 3.30 21.82 -21.31
C ASN A 815 4.52 22.19 -22.16
N ILE A 816 5.48 21.26 -22.25
CA ILE A 816 6.61 21.40 -23.17
C ILE A 816 6.22 21.12 -24.63
N GLY A 817 5.31 20.16 -24.84
CA GLY A 817 4.73 19.84 -26.14
C GLY A 817 4.05 21.05 -26.77
N GLY A 818 4.47 21.39 -27.99
CA GLY A 818 3.99 22.57 -28.71
C GLY A 818 4.64 23.91 -28.32
N ARG A 819 5.61 23.90 -27.38
CA ARG A 819 6.40 25.09 -26.98
C ARG A 819 7.87 25.01 -27.37
N VAL A 820 8.33 23.81 -27.72
CA VAL A 820 9.64 23.54 -28.29
C VAL A 820 9.47 23.19 -29.77
N GLY A 821 10.52 23.41 -30.57
CA GLY A 821 10.53 23.00 -31.98
C GLY A 821 10.33 21.50 -32.14
N ALA A 822 9.90 21.08 -33.33
CA ALA A 822 9.80 19.65 -33.63
C ALA A 822 11.19 19.00 -33.47
N PRO A 823 11.29 17.82 -32.83
CA PRO A 823 12.57 17.16 -32.66
C PRO A 823 13.17 16.84 -34.04
N THR A 824 14.44 17.16 -34.22
CA THR A 824 15.20 16.85 -35.43
C THR A 824 16.48 16.10 -35.03
N PRO A 825 17.00 15.19 -35.88
CA PRO A 825 18.13 14.36 -35.51
C PRO A 825 19.43 15.19 -35.52
N LEU A 826 20.29 14.94 -34.55
CA LEU A 826 21.59 15.62 -34.42
C LEU A 826 22.47 15.42 -35.67
N ALA A 827 22.95 16.52 -36.25
CA ALA A 827 23.86 16.53 -37.39
C ALA A 827 25.30 16.74 -36.92
N LEU A 828 26.14 15.71 -37.06
CA LEU A 828 27.55 15.75 -36.68
C LEU A 828 28.46 15.94 -37.92
N PRO A 829 29.53 16.75 -37.82
CA PRO A 829 30.49 16.92 -38.92
C PRO A 829 31.31 15.64 -39.15
N SER A 830 31.84 15.49 -40.36
CA SER A 830 32.71 14.35 -40.72
C SER A 830 33.97 14.30 -39.84
N GLY A 831 34.33 13.09 -39.38
CA GLY A 831 35.52 12.86 -38.55
C GLY A 831 35.26 12.77 -37.04
N VAL A 832 34.00 12.87 -36.59
CA VAL A 832 33.60 12.60 -35.20
C VAL A 832 33.29 11.11 -35.05
N SER A 833 33.81 10.46 -33.99
CA SER A 833 33.48 9.07 -33.68
C SER A 833 32.07 9.00 -33.10
N ILE A 834 31.18 8.25 -33.75
CA ILE A 834 29.78 8.06 -33.30
C ILE A 834 29.61 6.65 -32.79
N ASP A 835 29.06 6.52 -31.59
CA ASP A 835 28.69 5.25 -30.97
C ASP A 835 27.22 5.27 -30.54
N LYS A 836 26.63 4.10 -30.29
CA LYS A 836 25.23 3.97 -29.85
C LYS A 836 25.16 3.66 -28.37
N LEU A 837 24.19 4.27 -27.69
CA LEU A 837 23.86 3.97 -26.31
C LEU A 837 23.31 2.55 -26.23
N SER A 838 24.16 1.58 -25.90
CA SER A 838 23.81 0.16 -25.87
C SER A 838 23.95 -0.44 -24.48
N GLU A 839 23.10 -1.43 -24.18
CA GLU A 839 23.16 -2.22 -22.94
C GLU A 839 24.30 -3.24 -22.92
N GLY A 840 24.87 -3.59 -24.08
CA GLY A 840 26.01 -4.51 -24.18
C GLY A 840 27.26 -3.90 -23.56
N GLY A 841 27.79 -4.52 -22.50
CA GLY A 841 28.98 -4.04 -21.80
C GLY A 841 29.78 -5.17 -21.17
N GLU A 842 31.09 -4.91 -20.99
CA GLU A 842 32.07 -5.77 -20.32
C GLU A 842 31.45 -6.49 -19.12
N THR A 843 31.44 -7.83 -19.14
CA THR A 843 30.96 -8.60 -18.00
C THR A 843 32.13 -9.05 -17.15
N ASP A 844 32.10 -8.64 -15.88
CA ASP A 844 33.04 -9.11 -14.88
C ASP A 844 32.74 -10.57 -14.53
N LEU A 845 33.65 -11.47 -14.90
CA LEU A 845 33.52 -12.90 -14.67
C LEU A 845 33.91 -13.34 -13.26
N SER A 846 34.47 -12.44 -12.44
CA SER A 846 34.90 -12.77 -11.07
C SER A 846 33.78 -13.40 -10.25
N ARG A 847 32.54 -12.91 -10.40
CA ARG A 847 31.35 -13.42 -9.72
C ARG A 847 31.05 -14.88 -10.07
N TRP A 848 31.26 -15.26 -11.33
CA TRP A 848 31.06 -16.62 -11.81
C TRP A 848 32.14 -17.57 -11.31
N PHE A 849 33.40 -17.10 -11.24
CA PHE A 849 34.48 -17.89 -10.64
C PHE A 849 34.31 -18.05 -9.12
N LEU A 850 33.79 -17.04 -8.42
CA LEU A 850 33.41 -17.17 -6.99
C LEU A 850 32.27 -18.17 -6.79
N LEU A 851 31.25 -18.13 -7.65
CA LEU A 851 30.15 -19.10 -7.63
C LEU A 851 30.67 -20.52 -7.88
N ALA A 852 31.54 -20.70 -8.88
CA ALA A 852 32.15 -21.99 -9.17
C ALA A 852 33.00 -22.51 -8.00
N ALA A 853 33.78 -21.63 -7.36
CA ALA A 853 34.54 -21.98 -6.15
C ALA A 853 33.62 -22.41 -5.00
N LEU A 854 32.50 -21.72 -4.79
CA LEU A 854 31.50 -22.08 -3.78
C LEU A 854 30.87 -23.45 -4.05
N VAL A 855 30.50 -23.74 -5.29
CA VAL A 855 29.94 -25.04 -5.68
C VAL A 855 30.97 -26.17 -5.49
N LEU A 856 32.22 -25.95 -5.89
CA LEU A 856 33.31 -26.91 -5.66
C LEU A 856 33.56 -27.14 -4.17
N LEU A 857 33.44 -26.11 -3.33
CA LEU A 857 33.57 -26.21 -1.88
C LEU A 857 32.46 -27.09 -1.29
N LEU A 858 31.21 -26.87 -1.72
CA LEU A 858 30.06 -27.68 -1.30
C LEU A 858 30.21 -29.15 -1.74
N ALA A 859 30.77 -29.38 -2.94
CA ALA A 859 31.08 -30.72 -3.41
C ALA A 859 32.17 -31.39 -2.56
N ASP A 860 33.28 -30.71 -2.23
CA ASP A 860 34.33 -31.23 -1.32
C ASP A 860 33.73 -31.63 0.03
N LEU A 861 32.81 -30.80 0.57
CA LEU A 861 32.14 -31.04 1.83
C LEU A 861 31.23 -32.28 1.79
N LEU A 862 30.34 -32.39 0.80
CA LEU A 862 29.42 -33.52 0.65
C LEU A 862 30.17 -34.83 0.46
N ILE A 863 31.22 -34.81 -0.35
CA ILE A 863 32.08 -35.97 -0.59
C ILE A 863 32.82 -36.37 0.69
N SER A 864 33.36 -35.39 1.42
CA SER A 864 34.04 -35.64 2.70
C SER A 864 33.09 -36.25 3.74
N LEU A 865 31.84 -35.79 3.79
CA LEU A 865 30.79 -36.37 4.65
C LEU A 865 30.42 -37.79 4.23
N TRP A 866 30.41 -38.08 2.92
CA TRP A 866 30.12 -39.42 2.39
C TRP A 866 31.23 -40.41 2.71
N LEU A 867 32.50 -40.03 2.48
CA LEU A 867 33.66 -40.87 2.79
C LEU A 867 33.81 -41.14 4.29
N ARG A 868 33.37 -40.22 5.16
CA ARG A 868 33.33 -40.39 6.61
C ARG A 868 32.15 -41.23 7.10
N GLY A 869 31.28 -41.71 6.21
CA GLY A 869 30.13 -42.53 6.56
C GLY A 869 29.02 -41.79 7.33
N LEU A 870 29.08 -40.46 7.38
CA LEU A 870 28.11 -39.60 8.06
C LEU A 870 26.84 -39.37 7.21
N LEU A 871 26.85 -39.82 5.95
CA LEU A 871 25.67 -39.89 5.09
C LEU A 871 25.08 -41.32 5.11
N PRO A 872 23.77 -41.49 5.33
CA PRO A 872 23.14 -42.81 5.45
C PRO A 872 23.32 -43.63 4.17
N ARG A 873 23.80 -44.89 4.31
CA ARG A 873 24.08 -45.88 3.23
C ARG A 873 22.90 -46.19 2.27
N ALA A 874 21.72 -45.60 2.50
CA ALA A 874 20.51 -45.80 1.68
C ALA A 874 20.43 -44.91 0.42
N VAL A 875 21.37 -44.01 0.18
CA VAL A 875 21.43 -43.28 -1.11
C VAL A 875 22.15 -44.15 -2.14
N ARG A 876 21.43 -45.14 -2.70
CA ARG A 876 21.84 -45.70 -3.99
C ARG A 876 21.70 -44.57 -5.02
N LEU A 877 22.80 -44.02 -5.49
CA LEU A 877 22.81 -43.12 -6.65
C LEU A 877 22.32 -43.89 -7.88
N GLY A 878 21.01 -43.96 -8.05
CA GLY A 878 20.40 -44.33 -9.32
C GLY A 878 20.78 -43.27 -10.36
N ARG A 879 20.94 -43.69 -11.61
CA ARG A 879 21.33 -42.86 -12.78
C ARG A 879 20.57 -41.53 -12.91
N ALA A 880 19.40 -41.39 -12.29
CA ALA A 880 18.62 -40.14 -12.21
C ALA A 880 19.26 -39.02 -11.36
N THR A 881 20.12 -39.35 -10.38
CA THR A 881 20.78 -38.35 -9.52
C THR A 881 21.96 -37.65 -10.22
N ALA A 882 22.64 -38.32 -11.16
CA ALA A 882 23.64 -37.70 -12.03
C ALA A 882 22.99 -36.72 -13.02
N ALA A 883 21.78 -37.01 -13.49
CA ALA A 883 21.00 -36.11 -14.35
C ALA A 883 20.49 -34.87 -13.60
N ALA A 884 20.12 -35.00 -12.32
CA ALA A 884 19.72 -33.86 -11.49
C ALA A 884 20.90 -32.94 -11.14
N ALA A 885 22.10 -33.49 -10.90
CA ALA A 885 23.32 -32.70 -10.71
C ALA A 885 23.75 -31.98 -12.01
N ALA A 886 23.61 -32.63 -13.16
CA ALA A 886 23.84 -32.03 -14.47
C ALA A 886 22.80 -30.94 -14.82
N LEU A 887 21.54 -31.11 -14.42
CA LEU A 887 20.51 -30.08 -14.56
C LEU A 887 20.76 -28.88 -13.64
N LEU A 888 21.23 -29.09 -12.42
CA LEU A 888 21.59 -27.98 -11.52
C LEU A 888 22.79 -27.18 -12.06
N LEU A 889 23.80 -27.87 -12.63
CA LEU A 889 24.92 -27.23 -13.30
C LEU A 889 24.49 -26.48 -14.58
N ALA A 890 23.49 -26.98 -15.31
CA ALA A 890 22.91 -26.30 -16.47
C ALA A 890 22.07 -25.07 -16.09
N VAL A 891 21.35 -25.13 -14.97
CA VAL A 891 20.56 -24.00 -14.45
C VAL A 891 21.47 -22.90 -13.86
N LEU A 892 22.59 -23.28 -13.24
CA LEU A 892 23.57 -22.32 -12.70
C LEU A 892 24.50 -21.71 -13.78
N ALA A 893 24.60 -22.31 -14.97
CA ALA A 893 25.38 -21.78 -16.10
C ALA A 893 24.56 -20.87 -17.03
N SER A 894 23.29 -20.60 -16.71
CA SER A 894 22.44 -19.69 -17.48
C SER A 894 22.72 -18.23 -17.06
N PRO A 895 22.98 -17.29 -17.99
CA PRO A 895 23.21 -15.89 -17.63
C PRO A 895 21.96 -15.31 -16.95
N PRO A 896 22.08 -14.50 -15.89
CA PRO A 896 20.94 -13.89 -15.24
C PRO A 896 20.42 -12.79 -16.16
N GLU A 897 19.16 -12.92 -16.58
CA GLU A 897 18.41 -11.76 -17.04
C GLU A 897 18.33 -10.75 -15.89
N ALA A 898 18.81 -9.53 -16.18
CA ALA A 898 18.87 -8.44 -15.24
C ALA A 898 17.45 -7.95 -14.92
N GLY A 899 16.95 -8.31 -13.74
CA GLY A 899 15.69 -7.83 -13.17
C GLY A 899 15.85 -7.54 -11.68
N ALA A 900 16.79 -6.67 -11.29
CA ALA A 900 16.93 -6.23 -9.91
C ALA A 900 16.15 -4.92 -9.69
N GLN A 901 14.89 -5.04 -9.28
CA GLN A 901 14.15 -3.93 -8.64
C GLN A 901 14.70 -3.74 -7.22
N GLN A 902 15.50 -2.68 -7.05
CA GLN A 902 15.79 -2.10 -5.74
C GLN A 902 14.49 -1.52 -5.16
N GLN A 903 13.90 -2.21 -4.18
CA GLN A 903 12.95 -1.59 -3.26
C GLN A 903 13.70 -0.64 -2.34
N THR A 904 13.68 0.64 -2.69
CA THR A 904 13.95 1.74 -1.76
C THR A 904 12.92 1.71 -0.64
N ALA A 905 13.39 1.52 0.59
CA ALA A 905 12.64 1.76 1.81
C ALA A 905 12.08 3.21 1.83
N PRO A 906 10.91 3.44 2.45
CA PRO A 906 10.32 4.78 2.55
C PRO A 906 11.17 5.70 3.45
N PRO A 907 11.24 7.02 3.17
CA PRO A 907 11.98 7.96 3.99
C PRO A 907 11.32 8.13 5.36
N GLN A 908 12.15 8.08 6.40
CA GLN A 908 11.78 8.40 7.78
C GLN A 908 11.35 9.87 7.87
N ARG A 909 10.20 10.13 8.50
CA ARG A 909 9.72 11.47 8.86
C ARG A 909 10.69 12.11 9.86
N PRO A 910 10.99 13.42 9.78
CA PRO A 910 11.68 14.12 10.86
C PRO A 910 10.86 14.07 12.15
N GLN A 911 11.47 13.63 13.24
CA GLN A 911 10.91 13.72 14.58
C GLN A 911 10.83 15.20 15.00
N PHE A 912 9.61 15.73 15.13
CA PHE A 912 9.37 16.95 15.90
C PHE A 912 9.52 16.63 17.38
N GLN A 913 10.53 17.22 18.04
CA GLN A 913 10.59 17.28 19.51
C GLN A 913 9.50 18.26 20.00
N PRO A 914 8.59 17.85 20.90
CA PRO A 914 7.67 18.79 21.52
C PRO A 914 8.44 19.65 22.54
N GLN A 915 8.42 20.95 22.31
CA GLN A 915 8.88 21.96 23.27
C GLN A 915 7.83 22.10 24.39
N PRO A 916 8.20 22.22 25.68
CA PRO A 916 7.22 22.34 26.76
C PRO A 916 6.59 23.74 26.76
N ALA A 917 5.26 23.80 26.69
CA ALA A 917 4.50 25.03 26.84
C ALA A 917 4.42 25.47 28.33
N PRO A 918 4.38 26.78 28.62
CA PRO A 918 4.34 27.31 29.98
C PRO A 918 2.94 27.17 30.61
N PRO A 919 2.81 27.23 31.96
CA PRO A 919 1.55 27.04 32.64
C PRO A 919 0.77 28.36 32.73
N ALA A 920 -0.52 28.33 32.41
CA ALA A 920 -1.47 29.34 32.86
C ALA A 920 -2.87 28.71 32.93
N GLY A 921 -3.56 28.97 34.04
CA GLY A 921 -4.81 28.32 34.40
C GLY A 921 -6.07 29.03 33.89
N GLN A 922 -7.19 28.41 34.31
CA GLN A 922 -8.54 28.96 34.52
C GLN A 922 -9.53 28.98 33.35
N ALA A 923 -10.32 27.89 33.32
CA ALA A 923 -11.78 27.82 33.36
C ALA A 923 -12.63 28.62 32.35
N THR A 924 -13.35 27.91 31.48
CA THR A 924 -14.79 28.17 31.20
C THR A 924 -15.50 26.98 30.50
N ARG A 925 -16.41 26.36 31.25
CA ARG A 925 -17.74 25.80 30.96
C ARG A 925 -18.00 24.82 29.78
N ASP A 926 -18.38 23.61 30.20
CA ASP A 926 -19.48 22.74 29.72
C ASP A 926 -19.62 22.46 28.21
N ARG A 927 -18.87 21.46 27.76
CA ARG A 927 -19.36 20.44 26.83
C ARG A 927 -19.17 19.08 27.50
N ALA A 928 -20.24 18.28 27.55
CA ALA A 928 -20.25 16.96 28.18
C ALA A 928 -19.00 16.15 27.76
N ALA A 929 -18.14 15.89 28.74
CA ALA A 929 -16.89 15.19 28.53
C ALA A 929 -17.16 13.75 28.07
N VAL A 930 -16.63 13.38 26.91
CA VAL A 930 -16.46 11.97 26.54
C VAL A 930 -15.58 11.34 27.63
N PRO A 931 -15.98 10.22 28.26
CA PRO A 931 -15.12 9.53 29.21
C PRO A 931 -13.80 9.19 28.52
N ALA A 932 -12.67 9.61 29.11
CA ALA A 932 -11.36 9.26 28.60
C ALA A 932 -11.21 7.73 28.62
N LEU A 933 -10.84 7.15 27.47
CA LEU A 933 -10.52 5.73 27.35
C LEU A 933 -9.41 5.39 28.34
N SER A 934 -9.54 4.28 29.07
CA SER A 934 -8.40 3.78 29.85
C SER A 934 -7.25 3.44 28.89
N VAL A 935 -6.00 3.67 29.33
CA VAL A 935 -4.80 3.38 28.54
C VAL A 935 -4.80 1.93 28.05
N GLU A 936 -5.33 1.00 28.85
CA GLU A 936 -5.46 -0.41 28.49
C GLU A 936 -6.50 -0.67 27.39
N GLN A 937 -7.66 -0.01 27.42
CA GLN A 937 -8.69 -0.11 26.36
C GLN A 937 -8.22 0.54 25.06
N ALA A 938 -7.54 1.69 25.13
CA ALA A 938 -6.96 2.36 23.98
C ALA A 938 -5.84 1.50 23.34
N LEU A 939 -5.03 0.81 24.15
CA LEU A 939 -4.01 -0.13 23.64
C LEU A 939 -4.64 -1.35 22.96
N LYS A 940 -5.68 -1.94 23.56
CA LYS A 940 -6.33 -3.17 23.06
C LYS A 940 -6.96 -3.00 21.68
N GLY A 941 -7.51 -1.83 21.38
CA GLY A 941 -8.22 -1.56 20.12
C GLY A 941 -7.43 -0.79 19.05
N SER A 942 -6.28 -0.19 19.37
CA SER A 942 -5.51 0.62 18.39
C SER A 942 -4.31 -0.09 17.76
N LEU A 943 -3.82 -1.16 18.37
CA LEU A 943 -2.61 -1.85 17.91
C LEU A 943 -2.90 -2.94 16.85
N ASP A 944 -4.03 -3.64 16.96
CA ASP A 944 -4.40 -4.75 16.08
C ASP A 944 -5.90 -4.69 15.71
N THR A 945 -6.24 -5.12 14.50
CA THR A 945 -7.66 -5.29 14.10
C THR A 945 -8.29 -6.43 14.90
N ARG A 946 -9.45 -6.22 15.54
CA ARG A 946 -10.15 -7.23 16.35
C ARG A 946 -11.63 -7.29 16.00
N LEU A 947 -12.19 -8.50 16.02
CA LEU A 947 -13.63 -8.71 16.05
C LEU A 947 -14.12 -8.60 17.49
N ALA A 948 -15.29 -8.02 17.70
CA ALA A 948 -15.86 -7.90 19.04
C ALA A 948 -17.26 -8.50 19.12
N TYR A 949 -17.67 -8.92 20.31
CA TYR A 949 -19.04 -9.33 20.60
C TYR A 949 -19.58 -8.67 21.87
N ILE A 950 -20.88 -8.40 21.93
CA ILE A 950 -21.51 -7.81 23.12
C ILE A 950 -21.75 -8.91 24.16
N LEU A 951 -21.32 -8.66 25.40
CA LEU A 951 -21.56 -9.55 26.53
C LEU A 951 -23.05 -9.54 26.90
N THR A 952 -23.64 -10.72 26.96
CA THR A 952 -25.07 -10.90 27.25
C THR A 952 -25.37 -11.07 28.73
N GLY A 953 -24.36 -11.46 29.52
CA GLY A 953 -24.54 -11.91 30.91
C GLY A 953 -24.95 -13.38 31.01
N ASP A 954 -25.23 -14.05 29.88
CA ASP A 954 -25.36 -15.50 29.79
C ASP A 954 -24.03 -16.10 29.37
N LYS A 955 -23.38 -16.80 30.30
CA LYS A 955 -22.06 -17.39 30.11
C LYS A 955 -22.02 -18.36 28.93
N GLU A 956 -23.07 -19.13 28.69
CA GLU A 956 -23.08 -20.12 27.61
C GLU A 956 -23.11 -19.40 26.25
N VAL A 957 -23.94 -18.36 26.13
CA VAL A 957 -24.05 -17.55 24.91
C VAL A 957 -22.76 -16.75 24.65
N ASP A 958 -22.17 -16.20 25.70
CA ASP A 958 -20.91 -15.45 25.61
C ASP A 958 -19.73 -16.37 25.23
N ASP A 959 -19.66 -17.57 25.79
CA ASP A 959 -18.63 -18.57 25.46
C ASP A 959 -18.79 -19.08 24.01
N ILE A 960 -20.03 -19.31 23.54
CA ILE A 960 -20.30 -19.69 22.14
C ILE A 960 -19.96 -18.55 21.18
N SER A 961 -20.31 -17.31 21.53
CA SER A 961 -20.02 -16.14 20.69
C SER A 961 -18.51 -15.91 20.55
N LYS A 962 -17.78 -16.09 21.65
CA LYS A 962 -16.32 -16.08 21.66
C LYS A 962 -15.75 -17.17 20.75
N ALA A 963 -16.15 -18.43 20.97
CA ALA A 963 -15.67 -19.56 20.17
C ALA A 963 -16.02 -19.41 18.68
N GLY A 964 -17.19 -18.86 18.38
CA GLY A 964 -17.63 -18.55 17.02
C GLY A 964 -16.77 -17.50 16.33
N LEU A 965 -16.46 -16.40 17.00
CA LEU A 965 -15.58 -15.37 16.45
C LEU A 965 -14.11 -15.79 16.41
N GLU A 966 -13.66 -16.66 17.33
CA GLU A 966 -12.32 -17.28 17.25
C GLU A 966 -12.22 -18.16 15.99
N GLY A 967 -13.24 -19.00 15.75
CA GLY A 967 -13.35 -19.81 14.53
C GLY A 967 -13.42 -18.95 13.27
N LEU A 968 -14.21 -17.87 13.27
CA LEU A 968 -14.27 -16.94 12.14
C LEU A 968 -12.94 -16.21 11.91
N SER A 969 -12.24 -15.82 12.97
CA SER A 969 -10.92 -15.18 12.91
C SER A 969 -9.88 -16.12 12.29
N GLU A 970 -9.92 -17.41 12.64
CA GLU A 970 -9.08 -18.43 12.01
C GLU A 970 -9.41 -18.60 10.52
N ILE A 971 -10.70 -18.64 10.16
CA ILE A 971 -11.12 -18.69 8.75
C ILE A 971 -10.67 -17.45 7.97
N LEU A 972 -10.74 -16.26 8.57
CA LEU A 972 -10.27 -15.02 7.95
C LEU A 972 -8.76 -15.05 7.68
N ARG A 973 -7.95 -15.47 8.67
CA ARG A 973 -6.50 -15.65 8.50
C ARG A 973 -6.16 -16.65 7.41
N ASN A 974 -6.93 -17.74 7.33
CA ASN A 974 -6.67 -18.81 6.38
C ASN A 974 -7.11 -18.48 4.94
N ARG A 975 -8.16 -17.65 4.76
CA ARG A 975 -8.81 -17.44 3.45
C ARG A 975 -8.61 -16.03 2.87
N THR A 976 -8.34 -15.04 3.70
CA THR A 976 -8.20 -13.62 3.33
C THR A 976 -6.82 -13.08 3.72
N SER A 977 -6.54 -11.81 3.43
CA SER A 977 -5.34 -11.10 3.93
C SER A 977 -5.59 -10.39 5.27
N VAL A 978 -6.77 -10.57 5.87
CA VAL A 978 -7.13 -9.97 7.15
C VAL A 978 -6.63 -10.88 8.28
N GLU A 979 -5.82 -10.32 9.17
CA GLU A 979 -5.28 -11.02 10.34
C GLU A 979 -5.84 -10.43 11.64
N PRO A 980 -7.09 -10.76 12.01
CA PRO A 980 -7.65 -10.26 13.25
C PRO A 980 -6.96 -10.92 14.45
N ALA A 981 -6.70 -10.15 15.50
CA ALA A 981 -6.28 -10.67 16.80
C ALA A 981 -7.48 -11.29 17.56
N ASP A 982 -7.22 -11.90 18.72
CA ASP A 982 -8.26 -12.60 19.49
C ASP A 982 -9.50 -11.72 19.74
N PRO A 983 -10.71 -12.27 19.57
CA PRO A 983 -11.93 -11.51 19.70
C PRO A 983 -12.17 -11.08 21.16
N VAL A 984 -12.87 -9.96 21.32
CA VAL A 984 -13.09 -9.35 22.63
C VAL A 984 -14.57 -9.22 22.96
N GLY A 985 -14.94 -9.58 24.19
CA GLY A 985 -16.26 -9.32 24.75
C GLY A 985 -16.35 -7.87 25.21
N LEU A 986 -17.40 -7.16 24.79
CA LEU A 986 -17.67 -5.76 25.13
C LEU A 986 -18.82 -5.66 26.11
N ASP A 987 -18.59 -4.95 27.20
CA ASP A 987 -19.64 -4.45 28.09
C ASP A 987 -19.98 -3.01 27.67
N LEU A 988 -21.10 -2.81 26.97
CA LEU A 988 -21.50 -1.48 26.47
C LEU A 988 -21.71 -0.43 27.58
N GLU A 989 -21.88 -0.85 28.84
CA GLU A 989 -21.98 0.08 29.96
C GLU A 989 -20.61 0.69 30.32
N ARG A 990 -19.52 0.00 30.01
CA ARG A 990 -18.16 0.36 30.43
C ARG A 990 -17.22 0.65 29.27
N ASP A 991 -17.30 -0.15 28.22
CA ASP A 991 -16.38 -0.18 27.08
C ASP A 991 -16.83 0.75 25.95
N GLU A 992 -15.87 1.18 25.12
CA GLU A 992 -16.15 2.03 23.96
C GLU A 992 -16.12 1.20 22.65
N PRO A 993 -17.24 1.08 21.93
CA PRO A 993 -17.35 0.24 20.73
C PRO A 993 -16.60 0.79 19.51
N ARG A 994 -16.28 2.10 19.47
CA ARG A 994 -15.66 2.79 18.32
C ARG A 994 -14.30 2.25 17.86
N LEU A 995 -13.64 1.42 18.66
CA LEU A 995 -12.35 0.82 18.31
C LEU A 995 -12.46 -0.45 17.46
N TYR A 996 -13.68 -0.96 17.23
CA TYR A 996 -13.89 -2.27 16.61
C TYR A 996 -14.68 -2.13 15.30
N PRO A 997 -14.11 -2.48 14.13
CA PRO A 997 -14.80 -2.31 12.85
C PRO A 997 -16.05 -3.18 12.69
N PHE A 998 -16.10 -4.32 13.40
CA PHE A 998 -17.21 -5.26 13.39
C PHE A 998 -17.58 -5.71 14.80
N ILE A 999 -18.87 -5.57 15.16
CA ILE A 999 -19.43 -6.03 16.44
C ILE A 999 -20.54 -7.05 16.19
N TYR A 1000 -20.44 -8.21 16.85
CA TYR A 1000 -21.46 -9.25 16.89
C TYR A 1000 -22.34 -9.10 18.14
N TRP A 1001 -23.66 -9.03 17.98
CA TRP A 1001 -24.60 -8.93 19.10
C TRP A 1001 -25.57 -10.11 19.12
N PRO A 1002 -25.35 -11.13 19.97
CA PRO A 1002 -26.35 -12.16 20.22
C PRO A 1002 -27.45 -11.62 21.14
N VAL A 1003 -28.71 -11.73 20.72
CA VAL A 1003 -29.88 -11.30 21.50
C VAL A 1003 -30.35 -12.45 22.39
N THR A 1004 -30.56 -12.16 23.67
CA THR A 1004 -31.20 -13.07 24.63
C THR A 1004 -32.35 -12.36 25.37
N SER A 1005 -33.30 -13.14 25.89
CA SER A 1005 -34.44 -12.61 26.64
C SER A 1005 -34.06 -12.10 28.04
N THR A 1006 -32.86 -12.44 28.53
CA THR A 1006 -32.38 -12.12 29.89
C THR A 1006 -31.55 -10.83 29.95
N GLN A 1007 -31.07 -10.31 28.82
CA GLN A 1007 -30.33 -9.05 28.77
C GLN A 1007 -31.19 -7.88 29.24
N PRO A 1008 -30.69 -6.96 30.10
CA PRO A 1008 -31.42 -5.73 30.46
C PRO A 1008 -31.49 -4.73 29.30
N ALA A 1009 -32.42 -3.76 29.36
CA ALA A 1009 -32.43 -2.65 28.41
C ALA A 1009 -31.16 -1.78 28.57
N LEU A 1010 -30.66 -1.21 27.47
CA LEU A 1010 -29.45 -0.38 27.49
C LEU A 1010 -29.63 0.86 28.36
N SER A 1011 -28.60 1.23 29.13
CA SER A 1011 -28.59 2.54 29.79
C SER A 1011 -28.47 3.67 28.75
N PRO A 1012 -28.83 4.92 29.10
CA PRO A 1012 -28.62 6.07 28.21
C PRO A 1012 -27.17 6.24 27.76
N ARG A 1013 -26.19 5.81 28.57
CA ARG A 1013 -24.77 5.81 28.21
C ARG A 1013 -24.48 4.78 27.14
N ALA A 1014 -24.94 3.55 27.33
CA ALA A 1014 -24.72 2.45 26.39
C ALA A 1014 -25.42 2.72 25.05
N ALA A 1015 -26.65 3.24 25.08
CA ALA A 1015 -27.38 3.67 23.88
C ALA A 1015 -26.61 4.77 23.12
N ALA A 1016 -26.13 5.81 23.81
CA ALA A 1016 -25.33 6.87 23.19
C ALA A 1016 -23.98 6.38 22.65
N ALA A 1017 -23.34 5.39 23.29
CA ALA A 1017 -22.11 4.78 22.80
C ALA A 1017 -22.35 4.02 21.49
N LEU A 1018 -23.47 3.29 21.40
CA LEU A 1018 -23.89 2.58 20.20
C LEU A 1018 -24.32 3.53 19.07
N ASP A 1019 -25.07 4.60 19.36
CA ASP A 1019 -25.41 5.62 18.37
C ASP A 1019 -24.17 6.25 17.75
N ARG A 1020 -23.17 6.59 18.58
CA ARG A 1020 -21.89 7.12 18.07
C ARG A 1020 -21.16 6.11 17.19
N TYR A 1021 -21.18 4.83 17.58
CA TYR A 1021 -20.56 3.75 16.80
C TYR A 1021 -21.14 3.67 15.38
N LEU A 1022 -22.47 3.63 15.29
CA LEU A 1022 -23.21 3.58 14.03
C LEU A 1022 -22.96 4.82 13.18
N ARG A 1023 -22.97 6.03 13.79
CA ARG A 1023 -22.68 7.28 13.08
C ARG A 1023 -21.24 7.40 12.57
N THR A 1024 -20.29 6.67 13.15
CA THR A 1024 -18.89 6.62 12.68
C THR A 1024 -18.63 5.55 11.63
N GLY A 1025 -19.66 4.82 11.18
CA GLY A 1025 -19.54 3.79 10.14
C GLY A 1025 -19.14 2.41 10.65
N GLY A 1026 -19.25 2.15 11.95
CA GLY A 1026 -19.08 0.82 12.51
C GLY A 1026 -20.24 -0.10 12.15
N ILE A 1027 -19.95 -1.35 11.78
CA ILE A 1027 -20.99 -2.33 11.42
C ILE A 1027 -21.32 -3.22 12.62
N ILE A 1028 -22.60 -3.28 12.98
CA ILE A 1028 -23.13 -4.20 13.97
C ILE A 1028 -23.96 -5.30 13.31
N PHE A 1029 -23.66 -6.56 13.65
CA PHE A 1029 -24.42 -7.73 13.25
C PHE A 1029 -25.21 -8.28 14.44
N ILE A 1030 -26.52 -8.10 14.43
CA ILE A 1030 -27.42 -8.52 15.49
C ILE A 1030 -28.00 -9.88 15.13
N ASP A 1031 -27.79 -10.88 15.98
CA ASP A 1031 -28.33 -12.23 15.80
C ASP A 1031 -29.45 -12.48 16.81
N THR A 1032 -30.69 -12.58 16.31
CA THR A 1032 -31.89 -12.82 17.13
C THR A 1032 -32.04 -14.27 17.56
N ARG A 1033 -31.35 -15.21 16.87
CA ARG A 1033 -31.31 -16.66 17.19
C ARG A 1033 -32.68 -17.34 17.33
N ASP A 1034 -33.75 -16.73 16.82
CA ASP A 1034 -35.15 -17.10 17.05
C ASP A 1034 -35.78 -17.91 15.90
N GLN A 1035 -35.00 -18.30 14.88
CA GLN A 1035 -35.47 -19.08 13.74
C GLN A 1035 -36.12 -20.42 14.14
N GLN A 1036 -35.71 -21.02 15.25
CA GLN A 1036 -36.30 -22.27 15.76
C GLN A 1036 -37.59 -22.04 16.57
N LEU A 1037 -37.90 -20.79 16.92
CA LEU A 1037 -38.99 -20.39 17.82
C LEU A 1037 -40.19 -19.77 17.10
N SER A 1038 -40.09 -19.34 15.83
CA SER A 1038 -41.22 -18.73 15.10
C SER A 1038 -41.05 -18.79 13.58
N PHE A 1039 -42.04 -19.31 12.87
CA PHE A 1039 -42.01 -19.51 11.40
C PHE A 1039 -42.40 -18.29 10.55
N ASP A 1040 -42.77 -17.12 11.11
CA ASP A 1040 -43.32 -16.03 10.28
C ASP A 1040 -43.26 -14.59 10.87
N ARG A 1041 -42.30 -14.24 11.74
CA ARG A 1041 -42.20 -12.87 12.27
C ARG A 1041 -41.17 -12.01 11.51
N PRO A 1042 -41.49 -10.77 11.12
CA PRO A 1042 -40.47 -9.82 10.64
C PRO A 1042 -39.51 -9.48 11.79
N ALA A 1043 -38.20 -9.32 11.52
CA ALA A 1043 -37.20 -9.08 12.58
C ALA A 1043 -37.48 -7.80 13.38
N GLY A 1044 -38.15 -6.81 12.79
CA GLY A 1044 -38.68 -5.63 13.50
C GLY A 1044 -39.82 -5.93 14.48
N GLY A 1045 -40.16 -7.20 14.74
CA GLY A 1045 -41.20 -7.67 15.65
C GLY A 1045 -40.68 -8.47 16.85
N ASN A 1046 -39.38 -8.74 16.96
CA ASN A 1046 -38.81 -9.43 18.12
C ASN A 1046 -38.88 -8.49 19.37
N PRO A 1047 -39.61 -8.88 20.43
CA PRO A 1047 -39.84 -8.02 21.59
C PRO A 1047 -38.56 -7.74 22.39
N ASP A 1048 -37.60 -8.67 22.38
CA ASP A 1048 -36.31 -8.49 23.05
C ASP A 1048 -35.42 -7.53 22.27
N LEU A 1049 -35.38 -7.63 20.94
CA LEU A 1049 -34.68 -6.68 20.09
C LEU A 1049 -35.23 -5.25 20.25
N LYS A 1050 -36.56 -5.08 20.23
CA LYS A 1050 -37.21 -3.78 20.45
C LYS A 1050 -36.88 -3.19 21.81
N ARG A 1051 -36.80 -4.03 22.84
CA ARG A 1051 -36.48 -3.64 24.20
C ARG A 1051 -35.01 -3.24 24.35
N LEU A 1052 -34.10 -3.95 23.69
CA LEU A 1052 -32.65 -3.65 23.72
C LEU A 1052 -32.29 -2.39 22.91
N LEU A 1053 -32.98 -2.14 21.80
CA LEU A 1053 -32.78 -0.95 20.97
C LEU A 1053 -33.64 0.25 21.43
N ALA A 1054 -34.34 0.14 22.56
CA ALA A 1054 -35.13 1.24 23.12
C ALA A 1054 -34.18 2.39 23.54
N GLY A 1055 -34.18 3.47 22.77
CA GLY A 1055 -33.31 4.64 23.00
C GLY A 1055 -32.10 4.74 22.08
N VAL A 1056 -31.92 3.81 21.13
CA VAL A 1056 -30.93 3.88 20.04
C VAL A 1056 -31.64 4.39 18.78
N GLU A 1057 -31.06 5.35 18.08
CA GLU A 1057 -31.63 5.89 16.84
C GLU A 1057 -31.46 4.85 15.72
N THR A 1058 -32.50 4.06 15.47
CA THR A 1058 -32.47 2.98 14.48
C THR A 1058 -33.19 3.38 13.20
N PRO A 1059 -32.52 3.34 12.04
CA PRO A 1059 -33.12 3.61 10.75
C PRO A 1059 -34.12 2.50 10.37
N PRO A 1060 -35.07 2.77 9.44
CA PRO A 1060 -36.05 1.77 9.04
C PRO A 1060 -35.36 0.54 8.45
N LEU A 1061 -35.76 -0.65 8.91
CA LEU A 1061 -35.20 -1.93 8.47
C LEU A 1061 -36.03 -2.53 7.35
N ILE A 1062 -35.36 -3.00 6.29
CA ILE A 1062 -35.97 -3.73 5.18
C ILE A 1062 -35.36 -5.13 5.08
N ALA A 1063 -36.10 -6.08 4.49
CA ALA A 1063 -35.52 -7.37 4.16
C ALA A 1063 -34.41 -7.16 3.12
N MET A 1064 -33.25 -7.78 3.33
CA MET A 1064 -32.10 -7.64 2.44
C MET A 1064 -32.47 -8.11 1.02
N PRO A 1065 -32.31 -7.25 0.00
CA PRO A 1065 -32.63 -7.63 -1.37
C PRO A 1065 -31.61 -8.66 -1.89
N PRO A 1066 -31.98 -9.55 -2.83
CA PRO A 1066 -31.10 -10.62 -3.31
C PRO A 1066 -29.79 -10.15 -3.96
N ASP A 1067 -29.74 -8.92 -4.46
CA ASP A 1067 -28.60 -8.32 -5.16
C ASP A 1067 -27.72 -7.44 -4.26
N HIS A 1068 -27.99 -7.43 -2.94
CA HIS A 1068 -27.23 -6.65 -1.97
C HIS A 1068 -25.73 -7.01 -1.95
N VAL A 1069 -24.85 -6.02 -1.73
CA VAL A 1069 -23.38 -6.19 -1.71
C VAL A 1069 -22.93 -7.32 -0.79
N LEU A 1070 -23.61 -7.54 0.34
CA LEU A 1070 -23.29 -8.61 1.29
C LEU A 1070 -23.27 -10.00 0.64
N THR A 1071 -24.06 -10.24 -0.42
CA THR A 1071 -24.07 -11.52 -1.18
C THR A 1071 -22.83 -11.73 -2.04
N ARG A 1072 -22.03 -10.67 -2.27
CA ARG A 1072 -20.87 -10.65 -3.17
C ARG A 1072 -19.63 -9.95 -2.59
N ALA A 1073 -19.63 -9.64 -1.30
CA ALA A 1073 -18.57 -8.91 -0.62
C ALA A 1073 -17.20 -9.63 -0.71
N PHE A 1074 -17.18 -10.96 -0.64
CA PHE A 1074 -15.99 -11.77 -0.92
C PHE A 1074 -16.35 -13.04 -1.69
N TYR A 1075 -17.19 -13.89 -1.11
CA TYR A 1075 -17.82 -15.02 -1.76
C TYR A 1075 -19.12 -14.60 -2.45
N LEU A 1076 -19.49 -15.33 -3.51
CA LEU A 1076 -20.82 -15.25 -4.11
C LEU A 1076 -21.76 -16.21 -3.37
N LEU A 1077 -22.82 -15.67 -2.79
CA LEU A 1077 -23.77 -16.39 -1.94
C LEU A 1077 -25.19 -16.21 -2.48
N SER A 1078 -25.89 -17.32 -2.68
CA SER A 1078 -27.33 -17.34 -3.03
C SER A 1078 -28.24 -17.22 -1.82
N ASP A 1079 -27.73 -17.64 -0.66
CA ASP A 1079 -28.42 -17.74 0.61
C ASP A 1079 -27.45 -17.42 1.76
N MET A 1080 -27.99 -17.13 2.94
CA MET A 1080 -27.21 -16.73 4.11
C MET A 1080 -27.50 -17.64 5.30
N PRO A 1081 -27.06 -18.92 5.25
CA PRO A 1081 -27.32 -19.85 6.34
C PRO A 1081 -26.41 -19.58 7.55
N GLY A 1082 -26.93 -19.86 8.73
CA GLY A 1082 -26.16 -19.97 9.98
C GLY A 1082 -26.21 -21.41 10.48
N ARG A 1083 -26.36 -21.62 11.79
CA ARG A 1083 -26.68 -22.96 12.34
C ARG A 1083 -27.99 -23.48 11.79
N TRP A 1084 -28.91 -22.56 11.52
CA TRP A 1084 -30.20 -22.80 10.89
C TRP A 1084 -30.25 -22.18 9.48
N GLN A 1085 -31.24 -22.56 8.69
CA GLN A 1085 -31.51 -21.99 7.37
C GLN A 1085 -32.95 -21.47 7.28
N GLY A 1086 -33.21 -20.58 6.32
CA GLY A 1086 -34.54 -20.04 6.05
C GLY A 1086 -34.87 -18.71 6.74
N GLY A 1087 -34.04 -18.24 7.68
CA GLY A 1087 -34.19 -16.91 8.27
C GLY A 1087 -33.81 -15.80 7.30
N LYS A 1088 -34.65 -14.76 7.20
CA LYS A 1088 -34.37 -13.57 6.39
C LYS A 1088 -33.34 -12.69 7.09
N ILE A 1089 -32.40 -12.13 6.32
CA ILE A 1089 -31.55 -11.04 6.80
C ILE A 1089 -32.28 -9.71 6.61
N TRP A 1090 -32.21 -8.85 7.61
CA TRP A 1090 -32.73 -7.49 7.58
C TRP A 1090 -31.58 -6.50 7.64
N ILE A 1091 -31.69 -5.42 6.89
CA ILE A 1091 -30.67 -4.38 6.82
C ILE A 1091 -31.33 -3.02 6.94
N GLU A 1092 -30.55 -2.01 7.31
CA GLU A 1092 -30.92 -0.62 7.18
C GLU A 1092 -31.36 -0.27 5.74
N SER A 1093 -32.49 0.44 5.60
CA SER A 1093 -32.91 0.99 4.30
C SER A 1093 -32.00 2.16 3.91
N GLY A 1094 -31.44 2.13 2.69
CA GLY A 1094 -30.43 3.09 2.20
C GLY A 1094 -30.88 4.54 2.01
N GLY A 1095 -31.95 4.99 2.68
CA GLY A 1095 -32.43 6.37 2.65
C GLY A 1095 -31.76 7.31 3.65
N GLY A 1096 -30.90 6.80 4.55
CA GLY A 1096 -30.16 7.62 5.51
C GLY A 1096 -28.92 8.24 4.88
N ARG A 1097 -28.86 9.59 4.76
CA ARG A 1097 -27.69 10.35 4.24
C ARG A 1097 -26.45 10.30 5.17
N VAL A 1098 -26.34 9.32 6.05
CA VAL A 1098 -25.24 9.13 7.00
C VAL A 1098 -24.44 7.90 6.55
N ASN A 1099 -23.17 8.07 6.20
CA ASN A 1099 -22.21 7.03 5.78
C ASN A 1099 -22.34 6.47 4.34
N ASP A 1100 -22.51 7.33 3.32
CA ASP A 1100 -22.32 7.01 1.89
C ASP A 1100 -23.00 5.72 1.36
N GLY A 1101 -24.12 5.29 1.98
CA GLY A 1101 -24.85 4.08 1.60
C GLY A 1101 -24.26 2.76 2.12
N VAL A 1102 -23.33 2.80 3.09
CA VAL A 1102 -22.81 1.59 3.76
C VAL A 1102 -23.80 1.11 4.83
N THR A 1103 -24.25 -0.14 4.73
CA THR A 1103 -25.14 -0.76 5.71
C THR A 1103 -24.47 -0.89 7.08
N THR A 1104 -24.94 -0.16 8.09
CA THR A 1104 -24.36 -0.18 9.44
C THR A 1104 -25.01 -1.20 10.37
N ILE A 1105 -26.31 -1.48 10.20
CA ILE A 1105 -27.07 -2.46 10.97
C ILE A 1105 -27.48 -3.61 10.08
N ILE A 1106 -27.10 -4.83 10.48
CA ILE A 1106 -27.49 -6.07 9.83
C ILE A 1106 -28.07 -7.01 10.88
N ILE A 1107 -29.24 -7.58 10.63
CA ILE A 1107 -29.95 -8.46 11.57
C ILE A 1107 -30.22 -9.81 10.93
N GLY A 1108 -29.80 -10.88 11.59
CA GLY A 1108 -30.06 -12.26 11.19
C GLY A 1108 -30.67 -13.08 12.32
N ALA A 1109 -31.25 -14.24 11.99
CA ALA A 1109 -31.95 -15.10 12.97
C ALA A 1109 -31.37 -16.52 13.07
N ASN A 1110 -30.33 -16.83 12.29
CA ASN A 1110 -29.91 -18.21 12.00
C ASN A 1110 -28.86 -18.77 12.99
N ASP A 1111 -28.55 -18.09 14.09
CA ASP A 1111 -27.52 -18.48 15.06
C ASP A 1111 -26.14 -18.72 14.41
N TYR A 1112 -25.56 -17.64 13.88
CA TYR A 1112 -24.34 -17.67 13.08
C TYR A 1112 -23.10 -18.00 13.91
N ALA A 1113 -22.96 -17.43 15.11
CA ALA A 1113 -21.86 -17.78 16.00
C ALA A 1113 -21.87 -19.26 16.37
N GLY A 1114 -23.05 -19.86 16.56
CA GLY A 1114 -23.17 -21.31 16.78
C GLY A 1114 -22.67 -22.16 15.61
N ALA A 1115 -22.79 -21.68 14.37
CA ALA A 1115 -22.21 -22.36 13.21
C ALA A 1115 -20.68 -22.17 13.13
N TRP A 1116 -20.18 -20.98 13.43
CA TRP A 1116 -18.76 -20.65 13.39
C TRP A 1116 -17.95 -21.26 14.53
N ALA A 1117 -18.62 -21.62 15.63
CA ALA A 1117 -17.99 -22.17 16.81
C ALA A 1117 -17.42 -23.57 16.52
N VAL A 1118 -16.09 -23.68 16.58
CA VAL A 1118 -15.33 -24.92 16.33
C VAL A 1118 -14.37 -25.21 17.48
N ASP A 1119 -14.04 -26.49 17.68
CA ASP A 1119 -13.00 -26.92 18.61
C ASP A 1119 -11.59 -26.70 18.03
N GLN A 1120 -10.55 -26.93 18.83
CA GLN A 1120 -9.14 -26.81 18.42
C GLN A 1120 -8.72 -27.77 17.28
N ARG A 1121 -9.60 -28.69 16.85
CA ARG A 1121 -9.39 -29.62 15.74
C ARG A 1121 -10.25 -29.27 14.53
N GLY A 1122 -10.92 -28.11 14.54
CA GLY A 1122 -11.80 -27.63 13.47
C GLY A 1122 -13.15 -28.32 13.40
N ARG A 1123 -13.57 -29.08 14.43
CA ARG A 1123 -14.90 -29.72 14.46
C ARG A 1123 -15.91 -28.76 15.07
N GLY A 1124 -17.10 -28.65 14.48
CA GLY A 1124 -18.17 -27.80 15.00
C GLY A 1124 -18.59 -28.16 16.43
N LEU A 1125 -18.68 -27.14 17.30
CA LEU A 1125 -19.19 -27.30 18.67
C LEU A 1125 -20.69 -27.54 18.70
N MET A 1126 -21.42 -27.01 17.71
CA MET A 1126 -22.87 -27.17 17.57
C MET A 1126 -23.22 -27.84 16.23
N PRO A 1127 -24.23 -28.72 16.19
CA PRO A 1127 -24.73 -29.28 14.93
C PRO A 1127 -25.39 -28.20 14.08
N VAL A 1128 -25.14 -28.23 12.77
CA VAL A 1128 -25.75 -27.33 11.78
C VAL A 1128 -26.78 -28.12 10.98
N THR A 1129 -28.01 -27.64 10.93
CA THR A 1129 -29.16 -28.41 10.43
C THR A 1129 -29.94 -27.58 9.41
N PRO A 1130 -30.42 -28.21 8.31
CA PRO A 1130 -30.31 -29.61 7.92
C PRO A 1130 -29.06 -29.97 7.08
N GLY A 1131 -28.29 -28.99 6.62
CA GLY A 1131 -27.23 -29.18 5.62
C GLY A 1131 -25.86 -29.60 6.15
N GLY A 1132 -25.72 -29.89 7.45
CA GLY A 1132 -24.49 -30.40 8.06
C GLY A 1132 -23.28 -29.49 7.82
N GLU A 1133 -22.12 -30.09 7.58
CA GLU A 1133 -20.86 -29.36 7.38
C GLU A 1133 -20.83 -28.51 6.10
N THR A 1134 -21.63 -28.86 5.09
CA THR A 1134 -21.77 -28.01 3.89
C THR A 1134 -22.44 -26.68 4.22
N GLN A 1135 -23.48 -26.73 5.07
CA GLN A 1135 -24.13 -25.53 5.57
C GLN A 1135 -23.22 -24.74 6.52
N ARG A 1136 -22.40 -25.41 7.34
CA ARG A 1136 -21.39 -24.75 8.18
C ARG A 1136 -20.37 -23.98 7.34
N GLU A 1137 -19.89 -24.60 6.26
CA GLU A 1137 -19.00 -23.96 5.29
C GLU A 1137 -19.66 -22.72 4.67
N MET A 1138 -20.94 -22.81 4.28
CA MET A 1138 -21.69 -21.66 3.80
C MET A 1138 -21.82 -20.57 4.87
N ALA A 1139 -22.09 -20.93 6.13
CA ALA A 1139 -22.13 -20.00 7.25
C ALA A 1139 -20.78 -19.27 7.45
N PHE A 1140 -19.64 -19.96 7.34
CA PHE A 1140 -18.33 -19.31 7.38
C PHE A 1140 -18.15 -18.31 6.24
N ARG A 1141 -18.67 -18.59 5.04
CA ARG A 1141 -18.64 -17.63 3.93
C ARG A 1141 -19.51 -16.40 4.20
N VAL A 1142 -20.65 -16.57 4.86
CA VAL A 1142 -21.47 -15.44 5.36
C VAL A 1142 -20.63 -14.58 6.32
N GLY A 1143 -19.96 -15.19 7.29
CA GLY A 1143 -19.08 -14.50 8.24
C GLY A 1143 -17.94 -13.74 7.56
N VAL A 1144 -17.29 -14.33 6.56
CA VAL A 1144 -16.25 -13.65 5.78
C VAL A 1144 -16.84 -12.47 5.00
N ASN A 1145 -17.99 -12.63 4.36
CA ASN A 1145 -18.64 -11.52 3.65
C ASN A 1145 -19.02 -10.37 4.58
N LEU A 1146 -19.53 -10.66 5.79
CA LEU A 1146 -19.85 -9.66 6.81
C LEU A 1146 -18.62 -8.86 7.24
N VAL A 1147 -17.51 -9.53 7.56
CA VAL A 1147 -16.28 -8.85 8.00
C VAL A 1147 -15.62 -8.09 6.84
N MET A 1148 -15.65 -8.65 5.63
CA MET A 1148 -15.13 -7.94 4.45
C MET A 1148 -15.95 -6.69 4.14
N LEU A 1149 -17.28 -6.74 4.29
CA LEU A 1149 -18.13 -5.55 4.18
C LEU A 1149 -17.74 -4.50 5.24
N ALA A 1150 -17.50 -4.92 6.48
CA ALA A 1150 -17.09 -4.02 7.57
C ALA A 1150 -15.73 -3.35 7.35
N LEU A 1151 -14.78 -4.05 6.70
CA LEU A 1151 -13.44 -3.53 6.46
C LEU A 1151 -13.30 -2.74 5.14
N THR A 1152 -14.16 -3.01 4.16
CA THR A 1152 -14.01 -2.45 2.79
C THR A 1152 -15.18 -1.58 2.34
N GLY A 1153 -16.26 -1.51 3.12
CA GLY A 1153 -17.45 -0.72 2.78
C GLY A 1153 -18.15 -1.22 1.51
N ASN A 1154 -18.79 -0.31 0.78
CA ASN A 1154 -19.57 -0.59 -0.43
C ASN A 1154 -18.75 -0.55 -1.74
N TYR A 1155 -17.42 -0.65 -1.70
CA TYR A 1155 -16.55 -0.60 -2.89
C TYR A 1155 -16.95 -1.57 -4.02
N LYS A 1156 -17.62 -2.69 -3.71
CA LYS A 1156 -18.12 -3.65 -4.72
C LYS A 1156 -19.49 -3.32 -5.32
N ASP A 1157 -20.13 -2.25 -4.87
CA ASP A 1157 -21.33 -1.70 -5.52
C ASP A 1157 -20.98 -0.74 -6.67
N ASP A 1158 -19.71 -0.35 -6.80
CA ASP A 1158 -19.21 0.33 -7.99
C ASP A 1158 -19.34 -0.61 -9.20
N GLN A 1159 -20.25 -0.25 -10.10
CA GLN A 1159 -20.83 -1.04 -11.20
C GLN A 1159 -19.83 -1.51 -12.29
N VAL A 1160 -18.53 -1.45 -12.05
CA VAL A 1160 -17.47 -1.78 -13.02
C VAL A 1160 -17.39 -3.29 -13.30
N HIS A 1161 -17.82 -4.16 -12.38
CA HIS A 1161 -17.72 -5.62 -12.53
C HIS A 1161 -19.07 -6.36 -12.69
N LEU A 1162 -20.20 -5.65 -12.62
CA LEU A 1162 -21.53 -6.26 -12.74
C LEU A 1162 -21.76 -6.98 -14.10
N PRO A 1163 -21.30 -6.46 -15.26
CA PRO A 1163 -21.46 -7.14 -16.54
C PRO A 1163 -20.74 -8.50 -16.59
N ASP A 1164 -19.49 -8.57 -16.10
CA ASP A 1164 -18.69 -9.80 -16.09
C ASP A 1164 -19.25 -10.86 -15.12
N ILE A 1165 -19.85 -10.43 -14.01
CA ILE A 1165 -20.50 -11.31 -13.04
C ILE A 1165 -21.84 -11.83 -13.60
N MET A 1166 -22.63 -10.99 -14.25
CA MET A 1166 -23.88 -11.39 -14.92
C MET A 1166 -23.64 -12.33 -16.10
N GLN A 1167 -22.52 -12.17 -16.81
CA GLN A 1167 -22.12 -13.06 -17.90
C GLN A 1167 -21.71 -14.47 -17.40
N ARG A 1168 -21.25 -14.59 -16.15
CA ARG A 1168 -20.95 -15.87 -15.50
C ARG A 1168 -22.19 -16.57 -14.92
N LEU A 1169 -23.20 -15.81 -14.48
CA LEU A 1169 -24.48 -16.35 -13.98
C LEU A 1169 -25.40 -16.89 -15.09
N ARG A 1170 -25.17 -16.52 -16.34
CA ARG A 1170 -25.92 -17.03 -17.51
C ARG A 1170 -25.34 -18.32 -18.13
N ARG A 1171 -24.39 -19.00 -17.47
CA ARG A 1171 -23.76 -20.24 -17.94
C ARG A 1171 -24.04 -21.44 -17.05
#